data_AF-A0AB35NG48-F1
#
_entry.id   AF-A0AB35NG48-F1
#
_cell.length_a   1.000
_cell.length_b   1.000
_cell.length_c   1.000
_cell.angle_alpha   90.00
_cell.angle_beta   90.00
_cell.angle_gamma   90.00
#
_symmetry.space_group_name_H-M   'P 1'
#
loop_
_entity.id
_entity.type
_entity.pdbx_description
1 polymer ?
#
loop_
_entity_poly.entity_id
_entity_poly.type
_entity_poly.pdbx_seq_one_letter_code
_entity_poly.pdbx_strand_id
1 'polypeptide(L)'
;MFESINYHVDLDTECQAEAEAAAAVAIVQRSTKNIRAITRQIPSLAEIIKQKPQRYEIVVNGNKTLNLCLKTAGAMLYGQNPEAEAASAVARFLDSKLLPHSNLVLVIIGIGLGYHLLPLLQKTLPRFVIFYEPEPDILVLSLQSAPWFELLTFCQAQGIQLFVQLGTSAKSVKADLDELKQAYPDAGPVYYFEHLHYPHLASELYQQEHSDNSKNCALTPQFLASAISQVNPRTISLSLSHNEQECFRKNLAWLAKNQSSLYQKLHSYQWQNWQLVIWQQHYAMQDKCEKVFSVSANKAHRGTIKQSSLTQDPVVFDFSLPEKLLNTAFATLFKNVKQLQLTIQTASEQNAHFVTERILLGSADYEACGKALENSEYLLVLEPDTDFLYASLFTVAWYQFKGDLYFCQQTAEVEQRITAQYQSGQLQLTDIFIDQPYYEKTLFSAYHLLLEIVQSCNGKSHYFEKQFASLNHYYQNISNATYLTNKQVSEQAPIFIVGNGPSLDLHIDYVVKHRKNLILISCGTALITLHRNGLTPDYHMELERGADTLFYLNKLPASYLKHLTLIGPADIHPAILAVFQKNLLVSVENTDVHQEFTSNFTNFSLLQLNYSYYTVTNFAVDLFLSIGVQKLYLIGVDFGFKNQNSHHARDSVYFQQDGSQLYDYEQTHGSAYVINANFGGECLTISSFDMARKLMGERIALSPAQQVFNCNDGAAITSSIPLRIPNITCTLSTTNAFKQDFLTLFVEANLTIKFEELTQQFKEKGQYCVKQLLSCLDENINAAPIYIASLQRQILNSTIASKLDHSYTLFDGSLRYFEMVSSRFYRCQAETQTNLALCQFWRTYLQHCLFRLSL
;
A
#
# COMPACT_ATOMS: atom_id res chain seq x y z
N MET A 1 -2.58 9.90 -15.36
CA MET A 1 -1.46 10.82 -15.79
C MET A 1 -1.42 12.06 -14.89
N PHE A 2 -0.68 12.11 -13.81
CA PHE A 2 -0.33 13.00 -12.70
C PHE A 2 -0.41 14.47 -13.11
N GLU A 3 -1.33 15.42 -12.71
CA GLU A 3 -1.67 16.85 -12.94
C GLU A 3 -0.44 17.75 -12.76
N SER A 4 0.71 17.41 -12.11
CA SER A 4 1.97 18.19 -12.02
C SER A 4 2.77 18.11 -13.32
N ILE A 5 2.53 17.04 -14.07
CA ILE A 5 3.23 16.88 -15.37
C ILE A 5 2.55 17.76 -16.43
N ASN A 6 1.22 18.12 -16.21
CA ASN A 6 0.43 18.90 -17.20
C ASN A 6 0.88 20.35 -17.25
N TYR A 7 1.61 20.80 -16.18
CA TYR A 7 2.14 22.19 -16.19
C TYR A 7 3.54 22.23 -16.79
N HIS A 8 3.95 20.98 -17.06
CA HIS A 8 5.35 20.94 -17.56
C HIS A 8 5.38 20.38 -18.98
N VAL A 9 4.14 19.90 -19.43
CA VAL A 9 4.11 19.31 -20.79
C VAL A 9 3.16 20.17 -21.63
N ASP A 10 3.36 20.19 -22.91
CA ASP A 10 2.54 21.02 -23.82
C ASP A 10 1.07 20.61 -23.77
N LEU A 11 0.24 21.68 -23.55
CA LEU A 11 -1.20 21.41 -23.35
C LEU A 11 -1.86 20.98 -24.67
N ASP A 12 -1.09 21.30 -25.80
CA ASP A 12 -1.50 20.77 -27.12
C ASP A 12 -0.91 19.37 -27.36
N THR A 13 -1.77 18.35 -27.38
CA THR A 13 -1.37 16.92 -27.39
C THR A 13 -0.63 16.59 -28.69
N GLU A 14 -0.97 17.27 -29.80
CA GLU A 14 -0.25 17.04 -31.07
C GLU A 14 1.16 17.66 -31.04
N CYS A 15 1.21 18.80 -30.47
CA CYS A 15 2.52 19.47 -30.32
C CYS A 15 3.41 18.73 -29.30
N GLN A 16 2.80 18.14 -28.31
CA GLN A 16 3.57 17.38 -27.29
C GLN A 16 4.02 16.04 -27.87
N ALA A 17 3.17 15.42 -28.59
CA ALA A 17 3.56 14.15 -29.25
C ALA A 17 4.69 14.38 -30.26
N GLU A 18 4.65 15.53 -30.99
CA GLU A 18 5.75 15.86 -31.94
C GLU A 18 7.06 16.14 -31.19
N ALA A 19 6.95 16.81 -30.12
CA ALA A 19 8.14 17.11 -29.30
C ALA A 19 8.72 15.82 -28.69
N GLU A 20 7.86 14.91 -28.27
CA GLU A 20 8.35 13.64 -27.69
C GLU A 20 8.97 12.76 -28.78
N ALA A 21 8.30 12.83 -29.95
CA ALA A 21 8.85 12.03 -31.07
C ALA A 21 10.23 12.57 -31.50
N ALA A 22 10.34 13.87 -31.47
CA ALA A 22 11.63 14.47 -31.84
C ALA A 22 12.70 14.19 -30.78
N ALA A 23 12.35 14.19 -29.54
CA ALA A 23 13.30 13.95 -28.43
C ALA A 23 13.68 12.46 -28.35
N ALA A 24 12.78 11.56 -28.75
CA ALA A 24 12.99 10.09 -28.63
C ALA A 24 14.18 9.66 -29.50
N VAL A 25 14.30 10.33 -30.71
CA VAL A 25 15.42 9.95 -31.60
C VAL A 25 16.74 10.38 -30.97
N ALA A 26 16.76 11.59 -30.41
CA ALA A 26 17.99 12.09 -29.78
C ALA A 26 18.31 11.33 -28.49
N ILE A 27 17.31 10.85 -27.83
CA ILE A 27 17.52 10.12 -26.55
C ILE A 27 18.12 8.75 -26.86
N VAL A 28 17.60 8.13 -27.89
CA VAL A 28 18.10 6.76 -28.20
C VAL A 28 19.56 6.85 -28.67
N GLN A 29 19.81 7.84 -29.53
CA GLN A 29 21.21 7.96 -30.05
C GLN A 29 22.19 8.29 -28.91
N ARG A 30 21.76 9.20 -28.13
CA ARG A 30 22.64 9.62 -27.02
C ARG A 30 22.79 8.50 -25.99
N SER A 31 21.72 7.86 -25.65
CA SER A 31 21.78 6.78 -24.63
C SER A 31 22.68 5.63 -25.09
N THR A 32 22.53 5.29 -26.34
CA THR A 32 23.35 4.18 -26.87
C THR A 32 24.84 4.53 -26.81
N LYS A 33 25.09 5.72 -27.22
CA LYS A 33 26.51 6.18 -27.19
C LYS A 33 27.03 6.28 -25.74
N ASN A 34 26.25 6.75 -24.84
CA ASN A 34 26.68 6.92 -23.44
C ASN A 34 26.82 5.57 -22.73
N ILE A 35 25.94 4.70 -23.04
CA ILE A 35 26.01 3.38 -22.35
C ILE A 35 27.28 2.65 -22.79
N ARG A 36 27.57 2.78 -24.07
CA ARG A 36 28.83 2.12 -24.52
C ARG A 36 30.05 2.75 -23.85
N ALA A 37 30.01 4.04 -23.75
CA ALA A 37 31.18 4.75 -23.17
C ALA A 37 31.34 4.44 -21.69
N ILE A 38 30.24 4.39 -20.96
CA ILE A 38 30.33 4.18 -19.49
C ILE A 38 30.70 2.72 -19.22
N THR A 39 30.14 1.80 -20.04
CA THR A 39 30.46 0.37 -19.84
C THR A 39 31.94 0.10 -20.12
N ARG A 40 32.49 0.84 -20.98
CA ARG A 40 33.93 0.64 -21.31
C ARG A 40 34.83 1.31 -20.27
N GLN A 41 34.42 2.49 -19.82
CA GLN A 41 35.39 3.31 -19.04
C GLN A 41 35.10 3.17 -17.54
N ILE A 42 33.81 2.68 -17.14
CA ILE A 42 33.50 2.42 -15.70
C ILE A 42 32.69 1.12 -15.65
N PRO A 43 33.31 -0.03 -15.86
CA PRO A 43 32.62 -1.32 -16.02
C PRO A 43 31.83 -1.70 -14.75
N SER A 44 32.26 -1.15 -13.62
CA SER A 44 31.56 -1.50 -12.37
C SER A 44 30.11 -0.99 -12.38
N LEU A 45 29.76 -0.17 -13.37
CA LEU A 45 28.39 0.38 -13.37
C LEU A 45 27.56 -0.32 -14.44
N ALA A 46 28.09 -1.34 -15.11
CA ALA A 46 27.44 -1.97 -16.28
C ALA A 46 26.16 -2.70 -15.84
N GLU A 47 26.22 -3.32 -14.60
CA GLU A 47 25.04 -4.07 -14.15
C GLU A 47 23.92 -3.13 -13.71
N ILE A 48 24.29 -1.99 -13.24
CA ILE A 48 23.29 -1.01 -12.73
C ILE A 48 22.62 -0.30 -13.92
N ILE A 49 23.40 -0.11 -15.02
CA ILE A 49 22.88 0.65 -16.19
C ILE A 49 21.92 -0.26 -16.97
N LYS A 50 21.99 -1.62 -16.69
CA LYS A 50 21.09 -2.54 -17.41
C LYS A 50 19.73 -2.63 -16.72
N GLN A 51 19.72 -1.98 -15.54
CA GLN A 51 18.47 -2.06 -14.78
C GLN A 51 17.48 -0.99 -15.28
N LYS A 52 16.26 -1.36 -15.35
CA LYS A 52 15.24 -0.38 -15.78
C LYS A 52 14.85 0.53 -14.60
N PRO A 53 14.90 1.97 -15.00
CA PRO A 53 14.57 2.90 -13.91
C PRO A 53 13.17 2.62 -13.33
N GLN A 54 13.04 2.60 -11.98
CA GLN A 54 11.77 2.21 -11.32
C GLN A 54 11.08 3.43 -10.70
N ARG A 55 11.81 4.43 -10.32
CA ARG A 55 11.25 5.54 -9.51
C ARG A 55 11.10 6.79 -10.36
N TYR A 56 11.95 6.94 -11.34
CA TYR A 56 11.89 8.18 -12.14
C TYR A 56 11.75 7.81 -13.62
N GLU A 57 11.10 8.77 -14.30
CA GLU A 57 11.12 8.62 -15.78
C GLU A 57 11.42 9.96 -16.44
N ILE A 58 11.86 9.78 -17.78
CA ILE A 58 12.19 11.02 -18.52
C ILE A 58 10.92 11.52 -19.21
N VAL A 59 10.74 12.84 -18.97
CA VAL A 59 9.60 13.46 -19.69
C VAL A 59 10.09 14.69 -20.46
N VAL A 60 9.29 14.99 -21.62
CA VAL A 60 9.60 16.23 -22.39
C VAL A 60 8.60 17.31 -21.96
N ASN A 61 9.23 18.43 -21.42
CA ASN A 61 8.31 19.46 -20.91
C ASN A 61 7.84 20.39 -22.04
N GLY A 62 6.95 21.38 -21.79
CA GLY A 62 6.28 22.26 -22.76
C GLY A 62 7.29 23.09 -23.55
N ASN A 63 8.50 23.19 -23.06
CA ASN A 63 9.56 23.92 -23.80
C ASN A 63 10.42 22.97 -24.65
N LYS A 64 9.96 21.80 -24.80
CA LYS A 64 10.61 20.77 -25.64
C LYS A 64 11.98 20.38 -25.09
N THR A 65 12.12 20.49 -23.76
CA THR A 65 13.38 20.03 -23.12
C THR A 65 13.06 18.84 -22.21
N LEU A 66 14.16 18.02 -21.88
CA LEU A 66 13.97 16.83 -21.03
C LEU A 66 13.89 17.23 -19.55
N ASN A 67 13.10 16.38 -18.85
CA ASN A 67 12.98 16.53 -17.38
C ASN A 67 12.80 15.15 -16.74
N LEU A 68 12.94 15.15 -15.39
CA LEU A 68 12.74 13.88 -14.68
C LEU A 68 11.46 13.95 -13.84
N CYS A 69 10.79 12.85 -14.06
CA CYS A 69 9.48 12.84 -13.37
C CYS A 69 9.45 11.66 -12.39
N LEU A 70 9.14 12.03 -11.24
CA LEU A 70 8.94 10.95 -10.26
C LEU A 70 7.61 10.24 -10.56
N LYS A 71 7.72 8.92 -10.83
CA LYS A 71 6.59 8.15 -11.40
C LYS A 71 5.43 8.09 -10.40
N THR A 72 5.82 8.16 -9.14
CA THR A 72 4.78 7.94 -8.11
C THR A 72 4.03 9.24 -7.81
N ALA A 73 4.71 10.37 -8.11
CA ALA A 73 4.13 11.64 -7.65
C ALA A 73 3.88 12.56 -8.86
N GLY A 74 4.34 12.13 -10.00
CA GLY A 74 4.27 13.02 -11.19
C GLY A 74 4.98 14.35 -10.97
N ALA A 75 5.82 14.37 -9.94
CA ALA A 75 6.59 15.59 -9.63
C ALA A 75 7.84 15.67 -10.52
N MET A 76 8.04 17.02 -10.98
CA MET A 76 9.21 17.21 -11.87
C MET A 76 10.43 17.64 -11.02
N LEU A 77 11.43 16.93 -11.45
CA LEU A 77 12.68 17.23 -10.71
C LEU A 77 13.19 18.64 -11.04
N TYR A 78 12.94 19.10 -12.25
CA TYR A 78 13.43 20.44 -12.66
C TYR A 78 12.23 21.32 -13.03
N GLY A 79 12.50 22.63 -12.98
CA GLY A 79 11.52 23.61 -13.50
C GLY A 79 11.37 23.53 -15.02
N GLN A 80 11.08 24.56 -15.80
CA GLN A 80 10.69 24.52 -17.23
C GLN A 80 11.93 24.49 -18.13
N ASN A 81 13.11 24.90 -17.51
CA ASN A 81 14.33 24.88 -18.33
C ASN A 81 15.49 24.30 -17.53
N PRO A 82 15.59 23.00 -17.55
CA PRO A 82 16.61 22.32 -16.73
C PRO A 82 18.03 22.71 -17.14
N GLU A 83 18.32 22.94 -18.39
CA GLU A 83 19.69 23.30 -18.84
C GLU A 83 20.09 24.68 -18.31
N ALA A 84 19.10 25.64 -18.44
CA ALA A 84 19.43 26.99 -17.92
C ALA A 84 19.65 26.97 -16.41
N GLU A 85 18.85 26.15 -15.74
CA GLU A 85 19.02 26.03 -14.27
C GLU A 85 20.39 25.45 -13.92
N ALA A 86 20.74 24.46 -14.70
CA ALA A 86 22.07 23.87 -14.44
C ALA A 86 23.19 24.87 -14.75
N ALA A 87 23.02 25.62 -15.78
CA ALA A 87 24.06 26.60 -16.15
C ALA A 87 24.17 27.69 -15.08
N SER A 88 23.01 28.14 -14.60
CA SER A 88 23.02 29.17 -13.55
C SER A 88 23.70 28.65 -12.27
N ALA A 89 23.46 27.39 -11.98
CA ALA A 89 24.12 26.79 -10.78
C ALA A 89 25.64 26.74 -10.96
N VAL A 90 26.07 26.45 -12.16
CA VAL A 90 27.53 26.39 -12.39
C VAL A 90 28.12 27.80 -12.29
N ALA A 91 27.43 28.77 -12.86
CA ALA A 91 27.95 30.15 -12.84
C ALA A 91 28.07 30.66 -11.40
N ARG A 92 27.07 30.34 -10.63
CA ARG A 92 27.10 30.79 -9.21
C ARG A 92 28.27 30.13 -8.45
N PHE A 93 28.42 28.91 -8.76
CA PHE A 93 29.53 28.19 -8.11
C PHE A 93 30.88 28.79 -8.50
N LEU A 94 31.04 29.18 -9.71
CA LEU A 94 32.35 29.70 -10.16
C LEU A 94 32.57 31.13 -9.68
N ASP A 95 31.43 31.89 -9.48
CA ASP A 95 31.55 33.29 -9.04
C ASP A 95 31.91 33.36 -7.55
N SER A 96 31.63 32.37 -6.85
CA SER A 96 31.76 32.39 -5.36
C SER A 96 33.11 31.82 -4.94
N LYS A 97 33.95 31.46 -6.07
CA LYS A 97 35.16 30.76 -5.54
C LYS A 97 36.37 31.13 -6.40
N LEU A 98 37.50 31.51 -5.81
CA LEU A 98 38.77 31.53 -6.58
C LEU A 98 39.34 30.12 -6.73
N LEU A 99 39.02 29.49 -7.89
CA LEU A 99 39.41 28.06 -7.93
C LEU A 99 40.90 27.94 -8.25
N PRO A 100 41.79 27.62 -7.21
CA PRO A 100 43.24 27.51 -7.45
C PRO A 100 43.64 26.11 -7.93
N HIS A 101 44.32 25.89 -9.05
CA HIS A 101 45.45 25.08 -9.53
C HIS A 101 44.98 23.67 -9.90
N SER A 102 45.65 22.82 -10.74
CA SER A 102 45.68 21.60 -11.57
C SER A 102 45.48 20.35 -10.71
N ASN A 103 45.32 20.48 -9.11
CA ASN A 103 45.20 19.21 -8.36
C ASN A 103 43.97 19.26 -7.43
N LEU A 104 42.94 19.91 -7.83
CA LEU A 104 41.71 20.08 -7.03
C LEU A 104 40.82 18.84 -7.12
N VAL A 105 40.13 18.59 -5.90
CA VAL A 105 39.13 17.51 -5.81
C VAL A 105 37.73 18.15 -5.82
N LEU A 106 36.94 17.64 -6.82
CA LEU A 106 35.58 18.21 -6.92
C LEU A 106 34.56 17.11 -6.55
N VAL A 107 33.74 17.51 -5.50
CA VAL A 107 32.69 16.57 -5.07
C VAL A 107 31.35 17.10 -5.58
N ILE A 108 30.70 16.23 -6.37
CA ILE A 108 29.40 16.67 -6.94
C ILE A 108 28.29 15.83 -6.31
N ILE A 109 27.31 16.59 -5.76
CA ILE A 109 26.19 15.89 -5.10
C ILE A 109 24.96 16.05 -5.98
N GLY A 110 24.63 14.82 -6.48
CA GLY A 110 23.42 14.82 -7.34
C GLY A 110 23.81 14.97 -8.82
N ILE A 111 23.44 13.87 -9.59
CA ILE A 111 23.76 13.88 -11.04
C ILE A 111 22.61 14.55 -11.81
N GLY A 112 21.37 14.28 -11.39
CA GLY A 112 20.21 14.85 -12.10
C GLY A 112 20.23 14.54 -13.61
N LEU A 113 19.84 15.55 -14.50
CA LEU A 113 19.82 15.29 -15.95
C LEU A 113 21.23 15.46 -16.52
N GLY A 114 22.14 15.96 -15.72
CA GLY A 114 23.59 15.86 -16.04
C GLY A 114 24.04 17.05 -16.90
N TYR A 115 23.25 18.13 -17.03
CA TYR A 115 23.61 19.27 -17.91
C TYR A 115 24.75 20.10 -17.31
N HIS A 116 25.01 19.96 -16.06
CA HIS A 116 26.03 20.80 -15.40
C HIS A 116 27.40 20.10 -15.43
N LEU A 117 27.45 18.84 -15.67
CA LEU A 117 28.66 18.04 -15.39
C LEU A 117 29.81 18.47 -16.31
N LEU A 118 29.64 18.52 -17.64
CA LEU A 118 30.76 18.82 -18.56
C LEU A 118 31.18 20.28 -18.46
N PRO A 119 30.23 21.21 -18.47
CA PRO A 119 30.66 22.62 -18.35
C PRO A 119 31.38 22.89 -17.03
N LEU A 120 30.88 22.27 -16.03
CA LEU A 120 31.55 22.46 -14.72
C LEU A 120 32.99 21.93 -14.75
N LEU A 121 33.23 20.81 -15.34
CA LEU A 121 34.59 20.23 -15.34
C LEU A 121 35.50 21.00 -16.30
N GLN A 122 34.93 21.54 -17.41
CA GLN A 122 35.76 22.29 -18.38
C GLN A 122 36.25 23.60 -17.76
N LYS A 123 35.46 24.08 -16.79
CA LYS A 123 35.84 25.40 -16.23
C LYS A 123 36.70 25.22 -14.98
N THR A 124 36.46 24.02 -14.32
CA THR A 124 37.19 23.88 -13.04
C THR A 124 38.41 22.99 -13.23
N LEU A 125 38.49 22.13 -14.25
CA LEU A 125 39.58 21.20 -14.60
C LEU A 125 40.16 20.54 -13.34
N PRO A 126 39.28 19.77 -12.65
CA PRO A 126 39.79 19.09 -11.45
C PRO A 126 40.63 17.86 -11.79
N ARG A 127 41.53 17.52 -10.80
CA ARG A 127 42.26 16.25 -10.98
C ARG A 127 41.37 15.05 -10.62
N PHE A 128 40.51 15.24 -9.45
CA PHE A 128 39.62 14.14 -9.04
C PHE A 128 38.18 14.66 -8.96
N VAL A 129 37.26 13.77 -9.51
CA VAL A 129 35.82 14.11 -9.37
C VAL A 129 35.11 12.92 -8.74
N ILE A 130 34.30 13.32 -7.71
CA ILE A 130 33.52 12.23 -7.09
C ILE A 130 32.03 12.60 -7.20
N PHE A 131 31.29 11.57 -7.85
CA PHE A 131 29.83 11.79 -7.93
C PHE A 131 29.12 11.02 -6.82
N TYR A 132 28.20 11.84 -6.15
CA TYR A 132 27.31 11.14 -5.19
C TYR A 132 25.87 11.23 -5.69
N GLU A 133 25.31 9.98 -6.02
CA GLU A 133 23.91 9.91 -6.49
C GLU A 133 23.21 8.72 -5.81
N PRO A 134 22.45 9.11 -4.72
CA PRO A 134 21.83 8.05 -3.91
C PRO A 134 20.72 7.32 -4.67
N GLU A 135 20.28 8.03 -5.77
CA GLU A 135 19.19 7.36 -6.53
C GLU A 135 19.73 6.77 -7.85
N PRO A 136 19.77 5.42 -8.00
CA PRO A 136 20.36 4.77 -9.19
C PRO A 136 19.54 5.07 -10.45
N ASP A 137 18.20 5.26 -10.29
CA ASP A 137 17.36 5.59 -11.46
C ASP A 137 17.84 6.88 -12.15
N ILE A 138 18.25 7.80 -11.35
CA ILE A 138 18.64 9.12 -11.90
C ILE A 138 19.96 8.99 -12.69
N LEU A 139 20.87 8.13 -12.28
CA LEU A 139 22.08 7.90 -13.08
C LEU A 139 21.74 7.27 -14.43
N VAL A 140 20.82 6.28 -14.34
CA VAL A 140 20.46 5.59 -15.59
C VAL A 140 19.75 6.57 -16.54
N LEU A 141 18.96 7.37 -15.97
CA LEU A 141 18.17 8.28 -16.82
C LEU A 141 19.04 9.45 -17.30
N SER A 142 20.07 9.79 -16.59
CA SER A 142 20.97 10.87 -17.06
C SER A 142 21.68 10.46 -18.37
N LEU A 143 21.73 9.12 -18.66
CA LEU A 143 22.42 8.67 -19.90
C LEU A 143 21.59 9.03 -21.13
N GLN A 144 20.39 9.39 -20.80
CA GLN A 144 19.49 9.78 -21.92
C GLN A 144 19.54 11.29 -22.16
N SER A 145 20.13 12.04 -21.23
CA SER A 145 20.10 13.51 -21.38
C SER A 145 21.53 14.07 -21.38
N ALA A 146 22.41 13.70 -20.55
CA ALA A 146 23.77 14.28 -20.42
C ALA A 146 24.71 13.70 -21.48
N PRO A 147 25.69 14.54 -21.89
CA PRO A 147 26.66 14.03 -22.88
C PRO A 147 27.80 13.24 -22.21
N TRP A 148 27.50 12.05 -21.64
CA TRP A 148 28.48 11.25 -20.87
C TRP A 148 29.66 10.81 -21.75
N PHE A 149 29.35 10.55 -23.02
CA PHE A 149 30.49 10.18 -23.90
C PHE A 149 31.50 11.33 -23.97
N GLU A 150 31.04 12.53 -24.20
CA GLU A 150 31.96 13.69 -24.27
C GLU A 150 32.61 13.96 -22.91
N LEU A 151 31.78 13.85 -21.96
CA LEU A 151 32.33 14.08 -20.60
C LEU A 151 33.47 13.12 -20.29
N LEU A 152 33.23 11.81 -20.57
CA LEU A 152 34.26 10.80 -20.21
C LEU A 152 35.49 10.96 -21.11
N THR A 153 35.24 11.31 -22.40
CA THR A 153 36.37 11.54 -23.32
C THR A 153 37.20 12.76 -22.85
N PHE A 154 36.43 13.72 -22.44
CA PHE A 154 37.12 14.93 -21.95
C PHE A 154 37.94 14.59 -20.69
N CYS A 155 37.35 13.86 -19.77
CA CYS A 155 38.09 13.51 -18.55
C CYS A 155 39.33 12.68 -18.88
N GLN A 156 39.20 11.80 -19.84
CA GLN A 156 40.37 10.98 -20.22
C GLN A 156 41.47 11.87 -20.85
N ALA A 157 40.97 12.79 -21.70
CA ALA A 157 41.96 13.66 -22.39
C ALA A 157 42.67 14.58 -21.39
N GLN A 158 41.95 14.91 -20.34
CA GLN A 158 42.53 15.90 -19.39
C GLN A 158 43.12 15.17 -18.17
N GLY A 159 43.07 13.82 -18.25
CA GLY A 159 43.62 13.04 -17.12
C GLY A 159 42.80 13.23 -15.83
N ILE A 160 41.52 13.55 -15.94
CA ILE A 160 40.65 13.67 -14.76
C ILE A 160 40.16 12.28 -14.32
N GLN A 161 40.32 12.00 -12.98
CA GLN A 161 39.88 10.67 -12.49
C GLN A 161 38.50 10.80 -11.85
N LEU A 162 37.58 9.75 -12.26
CA LEU A 162 36.18 9.88 -11.81
C LEU A 162 35.84 8.74 -10.85
N PHE A 163 35.09 9.18 -9.85
CA PHE A 163 34.55 8.17 -8.90
C PHE A 163 33.05 8.39 -8.76
N VAL A 164 32.29 7.21 -8.83
CA VAL A 164 30.81 7.34 -8.73
C VAL A 164 30.33 6.51 -7.54
N GLN A 165 29.73 7.31 -6.57
CA GLN A 165 29.15 6.61 -5.43
C GLN A 165 27.61 6.56 -5.60
N LEU A 166 27.05 5.20 -5.67
CA LEU A 166 25.60 5.06 -5.95
C LEU A 166 24.92 4.29 -4.83
N GLY A 167 23.61 4.59 -4.59
CA GLY A 167 22.81 3.79 -3.63
C GLY A 167 23.40 3.85 -2.22
N THR A 168 23.63 2.66 -1.62
CA THR A 168 24.04 2.58 -0.21
C THR A 168 25.50 3.01 -0.04
N SER A 169 26.21 3.02 -1.21
CA SER A 169 27.64 3.43 -1.19
C SER A 169 27.76 4.95 -1.15
N ALA A 170 26.58 5.64 -1.23
CA ALA A 170 26.59 7.12 -1.17
C ALA A 170 26.19 7.59 0.23
N LYS A 171 26.84 6.96 1.23
CA LYS A 171 26.30 7.24 2.60
C LYS A 171 27.37 7.95 3.43
N SER A 172 28.76 7.84 2.83
CA SER A 172 29.73 8.51 3.73
C SER A 172 30.79 9.22 2.88
N VAL A 173 30.71 10.59 2.78
CA VAL A 173 31.63 11.45 2.00
C VAL A 173 33.01 11.49 2.67
N LYS A 174 33.09 11.40 3.94
CA LYS A 174 34.36 11.51 4.69
C LYS A 174 35.23 10.26 4.45
N ALA A 175 34.66 9.17 4.63
CA ALA A 175 35.44 7.92 4.44
C ALA A 175 36.00 7.83 3.02
N ASP A 176 35.20 8.31 2.09
CA ASP A 176 35.67 8.24 0.68
C ASP A 176 36.80 9.24 0.42
N LEU A 177 36.64 10.35 1.06
CA LEU A 177 37.72 11.35 0.86
C LEU A 177 38.99 10.91 1.59
N ASP A 178 38.85 10.29 2.80
CA ASP A 178 40.04 9.78 3.49
C ASP A 178 40.74 8.71 2.65
N GLU A 179 39.93 7.90 2.06
CA GLU A 179 40.52 6.86 1.20
C GLU A 179 41.24 7.47 -0.01
N LEU A 180 40.62 8.50 -0.56
CA LEU A 180 41.26 9.16 -1.73
C LEU A 180 42.57 9.84 -1.32
N LYS A 181 42.61 10.51 -0.14
CA LYS A 181 43.84 11.21 0.32
C LYS A 181 44.93 10.18 0.66
N GLN A 182 44.46 9.06 1.15
CA GLN A 182 45.46 8.02 1.44
C GLN A 182 46.09 7.49 0.14
N ALA A 183 45.23 7.34 -0.84
CA ALA A 183 45.75 6.78 -2.12
C ALA A 183 46.51 7.85 -2.91
N TYR A 184 46.11 9.11 -2.67
CA TYR A 184 46.77 10.22 -3.39
C TYR A 184 47.08 11.35 -2.40
N PRO A 185 48.23 11.33 -1.77
CA PRO A 185 48.57 12.28 -0.69
C PRO A 185 48.76 13.70 -1.22
N ASP A 186 48.94 13.82 -2.55
CA ASP A 186 49.14 15.18 -3.11
C ASP A 186 47.81 15.77 -3.60
N ALA A 187 46.62 15.10 -3.20
CA ALA A 187 45.33 15.63 -3.66
C ALA A 187 45.10 17.04 -3.09
N GLY A 188 44.74 17.99 -3.95
CA GLY A 188 44.60 19.43 -3.64
C GLY A 188 43.31 19.69 -2.86
N PRO A 189 42.91 20.89 -2.73
CA PRO A 189 41.73 21.25 -1.92
C PRO A 189 40.44 20.65 -2.51
N VAL A 190 39.46 20.38 -1.52
CA VAL A 190 38.18 19.74 -1.91
C VAL A 190 37.11 20.83 -2.06
N TYR A 191 36.41 20.71 -3.20
CA TYR A 191 35.29 21.64 -3.42
C TYR A 191 34.01 20.83 -3.64
N TYR A 192 32.92 21.48 -3.14
CA TYR A 192 31.64 20.73 -3.25
C TYR A 192 30.69 21.49 -4.18
N PHE A 193 30.17 20.68 -5.06
CA PHE A 193 29.12 21.23 -5.95
C PHE A 193 27.83 20.43 -5.72
N GLU A 194 26.87 21.16 -5.12
CA GLU A 194 25.61 20.45 -4.82
C GLU A 194 24.55 20.80 -5.89
N HIS A 195 24.30 19.75 -6.67
CA HIS A 195 23.28 19.96 -7.74
C HIS A 195 21.90 19.53 -7.24
N LEU A 196 21.81 18.32 -6.49
CA LEU A 196 20.57 17.89 -5.82
C LEU A 196 20.80 17.80 -4.31
N HIS A 197 19.65 18.15 -3.63
CA HIS A 197 19.82 18.19 -2.16
C HIS A 197 19.37 16.85 -1.55
N TYR A 198 20.36 16.25 -0.89
CA TYR A 198 20.05 15.01 -0.13
C TYR A 198 20.37 15.24 1.36
N PRO A 199 19.30 15.29 2.19
CA PRO A 199 19.44 15.66 3.61
C PRO A 199 20.49 14.80 4.32
N HIS A 200 20.56 13.58 4.05
CA HIS A 200 21.54 12.71 4.76
C HIS A 200 22.98 13.05 4.34
N LEU A 201 23.24 13.56 3.17
CA LEU A 201 24.60 13.93 2.72
C LEU A 201 24.94 15.37 3.13
N ALA A 202 23.86 16.17 3.33
CA ALA A 202 24.03 17.58 3.73
C ALA A 202 24.55 17.67 5.16
N SER A 203 24.07 16.82 6.09
CA SER A 203 24.53 16.79 7.49
C SER A 203 26.00 16.35 7.59
N GLU A 204 26.45 15.54 6.74
CA GLU A 204 27.86 15.08 6.73
C GLU A 204 28.79 16.16 6.16
N LEU A 205 28.29 16.85 5.21
CA LEU A 205 29.11 17.91 4.58
C LEU A 205 29.25 19.10 5.52
N TYR A 206 28.16 19.31 6.29
CA TYR A 206 28.18 20.38 7.32
C TYR A 206 29.19 20.06 8.42
N GLN A 207 29.35 18.93 8.89
CA GLN A 207 30.28 18.49 9.97
C GLN A 207 31.73 18.53 9.47
N GLN A 208 31.96 18.36 8.22
CA GLN A 208 33.33 18.38 7.63
C GLN A 208 33.81 19.82 7.40
N GLU A 209 32.91 20.76 7.18
CA GLU A 209 33.25 22.19 7.01
C GLU A 209 33.76 22.80 8.32
N HIS A 210 33.27 22.20 9.44
CA HIS A 210 33.64 22.77 10.76
C HIS A 210 34.93 22.14 11.29
N SER A 211 35.43 21.10 10.64
CA SER A 211 36.70 20.44 11.05
C SER A 211 37.87 20.89 10.17
N ASP A 212 37.63 21.57 8.97
CA ASP A 212 38.71 21.95 8.02
C ASP A 212 38.69 23.47 7.82
N ASN A 213 39.34 24.32 8.70
CA ASN A 213 39.57 25.79 8.64
C ASN A 213 39.71 26.28 7.19
N SER A 214 39.16 25.68 6.06
CA SER A 214 39.33 26.29 4.72
C SER A 214 37.94 26.64 4.15
N LYS A 215 37.36 27.90 4.39
CA LYS A 215 36.34 28.74 3.74
C LYS A 215 36.14 28.35 2.28
N ASN A 216 36.02 27.02 1.87
CA ASN A 216 35.85 26.80 0.41
C ASN A 216 34.47 26.18 0.14
N CYS A 217 33.29 26.60 0.86
CA CYS A 217 31.99 25.96 0.57
C CYS A 217 30.98 27.01 0.09
N ALA A 218 30.68 27.14 -1.21
CA ALA A 218 29.48 27.91 -1.61
C ALA A 218 28.29 26.96 -1.77
N LEU A 219 27.59 26.66 -0.65
CA LEU A 219 26.24 26.06 -0.70
C LEU A 219 25.28 26.94 -1.51
N THR A 220 25.13 26.66 -2.83
CA THR A 220 23.98 27.32 -3.53
C THR A 220 22.66 26.75 -2.99
N PRO A 221 21.89 27.57 -2.16
CA PRO A 221 20.51 27.19 -1.80
C PRO A 221 19.61 27.03 -3.03
N GLN A 222 19.38 25.78 -3.49
CA GLN A 222 17.95 25.56 -3.79
C GLN A 222 17.80 24.37 -4.75
N PHE A 223 17.45 23.20 -4.16
CA PHE A 223 16.37 22.40 -4.78
C PHE A 223 16.44 20.97 -4.25
N LEU A 224 15.56 20.68 -3.17
CA LEU A 224 14.50 19.66 -2.95
C LEU A 224 14.81 18.87 -1.68
N ALA A 225 14.45 19.47 -0.51
CA ALA A 225 13.88 18.73 0.65
C ALA A 225 13.14 19.72 1.54
N SER A 226 11.84 20.00 1.32
CA SER A 226 10.97 20.14 2.51
C SER A 226 10.16 21.44 2.40
N ALA A 227 9.02 21.54 1.81
CA ALA A 227 8.19 22.51 2.56
C ALA A 227 8.92 23.03 3.81
N ILE A 228 10.28 23.09 3.93
CA ILE A 228 10.82 23.83 5.09
C ILE A 228 11.70 24.98 4.58
N SER A 229 11.18 26.03 4.14
CA SER A 229 11.98 27.26 3.97
C SER A 229 12.98 27.44 5.11
N GLN A 230 14.22 26.87 5.05
CA GLN A 230 15.33 27.13 5.99
C GLN A 230 15.83 28.58 5.82
N VAL A 231 15.06 29.50 6.46
CA VAL A 231 15.70 30.83 6.60
C VAL A 231 15.97 31.08 8.08
N ASN A 232 17.21 31.36 8.46
CA ASN A 232 17.57 31.97 9.76
C ASN A 232 16.70 33.19 10.08
N PRO A 233 15.58 33.07 10.95
CA PRO A 233 14.83 34.32 11.13
C PRO A 233 15.21 35.04 12.43
N ARG A 234 15.87 36.23 12.32
CA ARG A 234 15.75 37.35 13.27
C ARG A 234 14.40 37.32 14.00
N THR A 235 14.40 36.94 15.31
CA THR A 235 13.49 36.95 16.46
C THR A 235 12.02 36.93 16.01
N ILE A 236 11.39 35.64 16.04
CA ILE A 236 9.97 35.31 15.81
C ILE A 236 9.22 35.37 17.15
N SER A 237 8.63 36.62 17.50
CA SER A 237 7.83 36.71 18.75
C SER A 237 6.38 36.28 18.47
N LEU A 238 5.86 35.25 19.35
CA LEU A 238 4.45 34.80 19.38
C LEU A 238 3.60 35.75 20.23
N SER A 239 2.89 36.78 19.57
CA SER A 239 1.76 37.26 20.42
C SER A 239 0.43 36.76 19.84
N LEU A 240 0.02 35.50 20.36
CA LEU A 240 -1.30 35.03 19.89
C LEU A 240 -2.38 36.07 20.18
N SER A 241 -3.09 36.46 19.17
CA SER A 241 -4.19 37.43 19.32
C SER A 241 -5.35 36.86 20.14
N HIS A 242 -6.21 37.74 20.71
CA HIS A 242 -7.45 37.32 21.41
C HIS A 242 -8.28 36.35 20.54
N ASN A 243 -8.29 36.48 19.28
CA ASN A 243 -9.08 35.60 18.39
C ASN A 243 -8.52 34.16 18.39
N GLU A 244 -7.22 34.01 18.37
CA GLU A 244 -6.64 32.64 18.35
C GLU A 244 -6.89 31.92 19.69
N GLN A 245 -6.85 32.72 20.69
CA GLN A 245 -7.11 32.09 22.00
C GLN A 245 -8.58 31.70 22.15
N GLU A 246 -9.37 32.58 21.61
CA GLU A 246 -10.81 32.21 21.64
C GLU A 246 -11.10 30.99 20.77
N CYS A 247 -10.55 30.95 19.55
CA CYS A 247 -10.71 29.75 18.71
C CYS A 247 -10.24 28.49 19.46
N PHE A 248 -9.17 28.58 20.08
CA PHE A 248 -8.65 27.43 20.84
C PHE A 248 -9.65 26.99 21.91
N ARG A 249 -10.18 27.96 22.67
CA ARG A 249 -11.12 27.60 23.76
C ARG A 249 -12.37 26.94 23.18
N LYS A 250 -12.83 27.45 22.13
CA LYS A 250 -14.06 26.88 21.54
C LYS A 250 -13.79 25.49 20.95
N ASN A 251 -12.66 25.34 20.25
CA ASN A 251 -12.34 23.98 19.74
C ASN A 251 -12.19 22.97 20.87
N LEU A 252 -11.58 23.42 21.98
CA LEU A 252 -11.40 22.47 23.10
C LEU A 252 -12.76 22.10 23.70
N ALA A 253 -13.61 23.06 23.81
CA ALA A 253 -14.96 22.73 24.33
C ALA A 253 -15.68 21.75 23.39
N TRP A 254 -15.51 22.04 22.12
CA TRP A 254 -16.11 21.11 21.16
C TRP A 254 -15.54 19.69 21.33
N LEU A 255 -14.19 19.55 21.52
CA LEU A 255 -13.58 18.20 21.67
C LEU A 255 -14.10 17.53 22.95
N ALA A 256 -14.35 18.29 23.97
CA ALA A 256 -14.83 17.70 25.25
C ALA A 256 -16.21 17.06 25.05
N LYS A 257 -16.95 17.62 24.17
CA LYS A 257 -18.33 17.10 23.96
C LYS A 257 -18.34 15.97 22.94
N ASN A 258 -17.39 16.05 21.94
CA ASN A 258 -17.59 15.17 20.77
C ASN A 258 -16.48 14.12 20.69
N GLN A 259 -15.25 14.36 21.27
CA GLN A 259 -14.11 13.42 21.22
C GLN A 259 -13.32 13.52 22.53
N SER A 260 -13.84 12.82 23.68
CA SER A 260 -13.35 12.99 25.07
C SER A 260 -11.92 12.48 25.21
N SER A 261 -11.62 11.42 24.46
CA SER A 261 -10.24 10.87 24.56
C SER A 261 -9.20 11.87 24.04
N LEU A 262 -9.50 12.47 22.89
CA LEU A 262 -8.54 13.45 22.36
C LEU A 262 -8.47 14.71 23.24
N TYR A 263 -9.64 15.13 23.80
CA TYR A 263 -9.64 16.28 24.73
C TYR A 263 -8.71 16.02 25.93
N GLN A 264 -8.79 14.82 26.48
CA GLN A 264 -7.95 14.53 27.67
C GLN A 264 -6.46 14.63 27.32
N LYS A 265 -6.24 14.34 26.08
CA LYS A 265 -4.83 14.39 25.65
C LYS A 265 -4.37 15.83 25.40
N LEU A 266 -5.27 16.73 24.91
CA LEU A 266 -4.78 18.01 24.36
C LEU A 266 -5.05 19.13 25.37
N HIS A 267 -5.99 18.99 26.43
CA HIS A 267 -6.38 20.14 27.27
C HIS A 267 -5.21 20.59 28.14
N SER A 268 -4.29 19.57 28.44
CA SER A 268 -3.15 20.02 29.28
C SER A 268 -1.84 19.84 28.52
N TYR A 269 -1.94 19.72 27.22
CA TYR A 269 -0.75 19.39 26.42
C TYR A 269 0.11 20.65 26.24
N GLN A 270 1.45 20.36 26.27
CA GLN A 270 2.38 21.46 25.95
C GLN A 270 3.24 21.08 24.74
N TRP A 271 3.69 22.16 24.05
CA TRP A 271 4.49 21.92 22.83
C TRP A 271 5.70 21.03 23.14
N GLN A 272 6.03 20.09 22.26
CA GLN A 272 7.22 19.23 22.53
C GLN A 272 8.32 19.53 21.51
N ASN A 273 7.98 19.45 20.27
CA ASN A 273 9.03 19.59 19.23
C ASN A 273 8.81 20.85 18.38
N TRP A 274 7.54 21.19 18.23
CA TRP A 274 7.21 22.34 17.36
C TRP A 274 6.33 23.33 18.14
N GLN A 275 6.55 24.58 17.71
CA GLN A 275 5.65 25.58 18.32
C GLN A 275 5.09 26.50 17.23
N LEU A 276 3.87 26.95 17.54
CA LEU A 276 3.22 27.82 16.55
C LEU A 276 3.82 29.23 16.60
N VAL A 277 4.13 29.75 15.38
CA VAL A 277 4.70 31.11 15.32
C VAL A 277 4.08 31.83 14.11
N ILE A 278 4.17 33.20 14.18
CA ILE A 278 3.75 33.98 12.98
C ILE A 278 5.01 34.42 12.23
N TRP A 279 5.06 33.85 11.01
CA TRP A 279 6.22 34.18 10.15
C TRP A 279 5.74 34.82 8.85
N GLN A 280 6.15 36.13 8.57
CA GLN A 280 5.77 36.89 7.35
C GLN A 280 4.25 36.98 7.22
N GLN A 281 3.52 37.17 8.41
CA GLN A 281 2.07 37.41 8.47
C GLN A 281 1.29 36.10 8.22
N HIS A 282 2.02 34.95 8.24
CA HIS A 282 1.33 33.66 8.10
C HIS A 282 1.69 32.74 9.28
N TYR A 283 0.66 31.75 9.56
CA TYR A 283 0.95 30.77 10.63
C TYR A 283 2.04 29.79 10.19
N ALA A 284 3.03 29.54 11.11
CA ALA A 284 4.11 28.57 10.81
C ALA A 284 4.47 27.81 12.08
N MET A 285 5.19 26.64 11.73
CA MET A 285 5.69 25.87 12.89
C MET A 285 7.21 25.99 13.01
N GLN A 286 7.61 26.23 14.28
CA GLN A 286 9.06 26.40 14.51
C GLN A 286 9.55 25.31 15.48
N ASP A 287 10.73 24.73 15.08
CA ASP A 287 11.27 23.70 16.00
C ASP A 287 12.30 24.30 16.96
N LYS A 288 12.86 23.46 17.84
CA LYS A 288 13.76 23.95 18.91
C LYS A 288 15.06 24.48 18.33
N CYS A 289 15.35 24.07 17.09
CA CYS A 289 16.61 24.54 16.46
C CYS A 289 16.35 25.79 15.61
N GLU A 290 15.19 26.46 15.77
CA GLU A 290 14.79 27.71 15.11
C GLU A 290 14.54 27.50 13.61
N LYS A 291 14.20 26.22 13.36
CA LYS A 291 13.76 25.93 11.97
C LYS A 291 12.24 26.17 11.87
N VAL A 292 11.91 26.86 10.66
CA VAL A 292 10.48 27.21 10.54
C VAL A 292 9.86 26.35 9.43
N PHE A 293 8.64 25.78 9.88
CA PHE A 293 7.83 25.03 8.91
C PHE A 293 6.58 25.85 8.57
N SER A 294 6.58 26.38 7.24
CA SER A 294 5.35 27.12 6.87
C SER A 294 4.85 26.61 5.51
N VAL A 295 3.52 26.31 5.53
CA VAL A 295 2.90 25.83 4.27
C VAL A 295 2.43 27.05 3.46
N SER A 296 2.23 28.34 4.02
CA SER A 296 1.59 29.53 3.41
C SER A 296 2.63 30.59 3.03
N ALA A 297 3.96 30.58 3.34
CA ALA A 297 4.98 31.64 3.05
C ALA A 297 5.76 31.26 1.80
N ASN A 298 5.38 30.28 1.07
CA ASN A 298 6.10 29.95 -0.19
C ASN A 298 5.09 29.85 -1.33
N LYS A 299 4.56 31.00 -1.88
CA LYS A 299 3.67 31.11 -3.06
C LYS A 299 4.18 30.27 -4.22
N ALA A 300 5.50 29.79 -4.23
CA ALA A 300 6.07 28.92 -5.29
C ALA A 300 5.81 27.45 -4.99
N HIS A 301 5.23 27.16 -3.74
CA HIS A 301 4.89 25.78 -3.33
C HIS A 301 3.37 25.58 -3.33
N ARG A 302 2.56 26.78 -3.70
CA ARG A 302 1.14 26.52 -4.02
C ARG A 302 1.00 25.49 -5.15
N GLY A 303 2.06 24.67 -5.32
CA GLY A 303 1.75 23.56 -6.24
C GLY A 303 1.58 22.23 -5.47
N THR A 304 1.00 22.15 -4.30
CA THR A 304 0.93 20.87 -3.56
C THR A 304 -0.44 20.22 -3.82
N ILE A 305 -0.49 19.25 -4.77
CA ILE A 305 -1.11 17.91 -4.77
C ILE A 305 -2.64 18.08 -4.73
N LYS A 306 -3.15 18.23 -5.98
CA LYS A 306 -4.51 18.10 -6.53
C LYS A 306 -5.50 17.57 -5.49
N GLN A 307 -6.41 18.40 -4.89
CA GLN A 307 -7.76 17.85 -4.57
C GLN A 307 -8.11 16.66 -5.48
N SER A 308 -7.42 15.50 -5.21
CA SER A 308 -7.76 14.45 -6.21
C SER A 308 -8.92 13.60 -5.67
N SER A 309 -10.02 13.92 -6.26
CA SER A 309 -11.13 12.96 -5.99
C SER A 309 -10.68 11.51 -6.25
N LEU A 310 -10.66 10.62 -5.14
CA LEU A 310 -10.35 9.19 -5.35
C LEU A 310 -11.20 8.59 -6.49
N THR A 311 -12.45 9.12 -6.63
CA THR A 311 -13.29 8.58 -7.73
C THR A 311 -12.73 9.01 -9.10
N GLN A 312 -11.72 9.95 -9.09
CA GLN A 312 -11.09 10.40 -10.36
C GLN A 312 -9.73 9.74 -10.56
N ASP A 313 -9.36 9.02 -9.42
CA ASP A 313 -8.04 8.36 -9.52
C ASP A 313 -8.16 7.06 -10.36
N PRO A 314 -7.42 7.10 -11.51
CA PRO A 314 -7.46 5.93 -12.40
C PRO A 314 -7.22 4.62 -11.62
N VAL A 315 -6.54 4.70 -10.47
CA VAL A 315 -6.22 3.52 -9.66
C VAL A 315 -7.49 3.01 -8.96
N VAL A 316 -8.47 3.85 -8.59
CA VAL A 316 -9.75 3.49 -7.94
C VAL A 316 -10.82 3.20 -9.00
N PHE A 317 -10.68 3.84 -10.23
CA PHE A 317 -11.69 3.68 -11.29
C PHE A 317 -11.17 2.75 -12.38
N ASP A 318 -9.85 2.72 -12.58
CA ASP A 318 -9.25 1.83 -13.62
C ASP A 318 -8.70 0.56 -12.98
N PHE A 319 -9.44 0.15 -11.95
CA PHE A 319 -8.84 -1.07 -11.35
C PHE A 319 -9.24 -2.30 -12.17
N SER A 320 -8.27 -3.20 -12.41
CA SER A 320 -8.33 -4.40 -13.28
C SER A 320 -8.87 -5.60 -12.48
N LEU A 321 -9.85 -6.18 -13.08
CA LEU A 321 -10.32 -7.45 -12.48
C LEU A 321 -9.34 -8.58 -12.81
N PRO A 322 -8.92 -9.31 -11.83
CA PRO A 322 -8.02 -10.43 -12.14
C PRO A 322 -8.53 -11.24 -13.34
N GLU A 323 -7.58 -11.67 -14.22
CA GLU A 323 -7.87 -12.43 -15.44
C GLU A 323 -8.79 -13.62 -15.15
N LYS A 324 -8.77 -14.04 -13.87
CA LYS A 324 -9.57 -15.25 -13.54
C LYS A 324 -11.06 -14.90 -13.42
N LEU A 325 -11.38 -13.59 -13.46
CA LEU A 325 -12.75 -13.12 -13.19
C LEU A 325 -13.39 -12.65 -14.50
N LEU A 326 -12.75 -12.98 -15.71
CA LEU A 326 -13.15 -12.38 -17.00
C LEU A 326 -14.38 -13.12 -17.55
N ASN A 327 -14.92 -14.18 -16.75
CA ASN A 327 -16.08 -14.84 -17.39
C ASN A 327 -17.35 -14.62 -16.56
N THR A 328 -17.47 -13.61 -15.71
CA THR A 328 -18.72 -13.43 -14.93
C THR A 328 -19.51 -12.25 -15.53
N ALA A 329 -20.91 -12.25 -15.21
CA ALA A 329 -21.77 -11.14 -15.68
C ALA A 329 -21.26 -9.79 -15.15
N PHE A 330 -20.74 -9.76 -13.93
CA PHE A 330 -20.20 -8.49 -13.40
C PHE A 330 -19.00 -8.02 -14.23
N ALA A 331 -18.12 -9.00 -14.61
CA ALA A 331 -16.94 -8.62 -15.44
C ALA A 331 -17.39 -8.04 -16.78
N THR A 332 -18.43 -8.64 -17.32
CA THR A 332 -18.96 -8.09 -18.58
C THR A 332 -19.51 -6.66 -18.35
N LEU A 333 -20.39 -6.50 -17.25
CA LEU A 333 -20.84 -5.14 -16.90
C LEU A 333 -19.65 -4.18 -16.77
N PHE A 334 -18.66 -4.65 -16.08
CA PHE A 334 -17.47 -3.80 -15.87
C PHE A 334 -16.83 -3.41 -17.21
N LYS A 335 -16.61 -4.34 -18.13
CA LYS A 335 -15.96 -4.09 -19.44
C LYS A 335 -16.81 -3.12 -20.28
N ASN A 336 -18.11 -3.38 -20.24
CA ASN A 336 -18.99 -2.49 -21.03
C ASN A 336 -18.97 -1.06 -20.48
N VAL A 337 -19.06 -0.95 -19.18
CA VAL A 337 -19.02 0.41 -18.57
C VAL A 337 -17.69 1.09 -18.91
N LYS A 338 -16.58 0.29 -18.91
CA LYS A 338 -15.27 0.89 -19.25
C LYS A 338 -15.28 1.46 -20.67
N GLN A 339 -15.87 0.77 -21.55
CA GLN A 339 -15.94 1.27 -22.93
C GLN A 339 -16.81 2.54 -23.02
N LEU A 340 -17.91 2.49 -22.28
CA LEU A 340 -18.81 3.65 -22.25
C LEU A 340 -18.12 4.87 -21.64
N GLN A 341 -17.31 4.64 -20.76
CA GLN A 341 -16.61 5.74 -20.05
C GLN A 341 -15.67 6.47 -21.00
N LEU A 342 -15.12 5.80 -22.03
CA LEU A 342 -14.24 6.48 -23.00
C LEU A 342 -14.98 7.62 -23.71
N THR A 343 -16.30 7.62 -23.62
CA THR A 343 -17.10 8.64 -24.32
C THR A 343 -17.25 9.90 -23.48
N ILE A 344 -16.93 9.86 -22.17
CA ILE A 344 -17.16 11.05 -21.33
C ILE A 344 -15.82 11.50 -20.76
N GLN A 345 -14.55 10.98 -21.29
CA GLN A 345 -13.18 11.21 -20.79
C GLN A 345 -12.69 12.61 -21.17
N THR A 346 -13.50 13.41 -22.05
CA THR A 346 -13.04 14.75 -22.50
C THR A 346 -13.92 15.83 -21.90
N ALA A 347 -14.93 15.46 -20.88
CA ALA A 347 -15.87 16.49 -20.39
C ALA A 347 -15.39 17.01 -19.02
N SER A 348 -14.96 18.44 -18.93
CA SER A 348 -14.58 19.14 -17.67
C SER A 348 -15.71 19.06 -16.63
N GLU A 349 -15.53 18.25 -15.54
CA GLU A 349 -16.47 18.06 -14.41
C GLU A 349 -16.95 19.41 -13.86
N GLN A 350 -18.11 19.84 -14.20
CA GLN A 350 -18.65 21.12 -13.67
C GLN A 350 -19.58 20.85 -12.50
N ASN A 351 -18.98 20.81 -11.24
CA ASN A 351 -19.79 20.87 -10.00
C ASN A 351 -19.02 20.21 -8.85
N ALA A 352 -17.66 20.55 -8.66
CA ALA A 352 -16.84 20.05 -7.53
C ALA A 352 -17.25 20.76 -6.24
N HIS A 353 -18.44 21.64 -6.27
CA HIS A 353 -18.55 22.56 -5.11
C HIS A 353 -19.39 21.91 -4.00
N PHE A 354 -19.77 20.44 -4.11
CA PHE A 354 -20.52 19.91 -2.94
C PHE A 354 -20.08 18.47 -2.68
N VAL A 355 -18.89 18.39 -2.12
CA VAL A 355 -18.35 17.06 -1.76
C VAL A 355 -18.96 16.61 -0.43
N THR A 356 -19.40 15.26 -0.40
CA THR A 356 -20.12 14.75 0.79
C THR A 356 -19.14 14.14 1.80
N GLU A 357 -17.93 13.55 1.30
CA GLU A 357 -17.00 12.90 2.26
C GLU A 357 -15.56 13.26 1.93
N ARG A 358 -14.80 13.72 3.03
CA ARG A 358 -13.43 14.21 2.76
C ARG A 358 -12.49 13.69 3.84
N ILE A 359 -11.30 13.23 3.32
CA ILE A 359 -10.24 12.84 4.28
C ILE A 359 -9.05 13.80 4.14
N LEU A 360 -8.80 14.45 5.26
CA LEU A 360 -7.66 15.39 5.27
C LEU A 360 -6.43 14.77 5.94
N LEU A 361 -5.32 14.62 5.08
CA LEU A 361 -4.06 14.04 5.63
C LEU A 361 -3.09 15.16 6.01
N GLY A 362 -3.29 15.57 7.26
CA GLY A 362 -2.44 16.66 7.76
C GLY A 362 -3.30 17.87 8.15
N SER A 363 -2.77 18.60 9.23
CA SER A 363 -3.62 19.71 9.69
C SER A 363 -2.81 21.00 9.81
N ALA A 364 -1.64 20.99 9.25
CA ALA A 364 -0.74 22.13 9.50
C ALA A 364 -1.02 23.23 8.48
N ASP A 365 -1.80 22.93 7.45
CA ASP A 365 -2.17 23.95 6.46
C ASP A 365 -3.58 24.48 6.76
N TYR A 366 -3.63 25.66 7.36
CA TYR A 366 -4.93 26.14 7.89
C TYR A 366 -5.89 26.50 6.74
N GLU A 367 -5.38 27.01 5.58
CA GLU A 367 -6.28 27.31 4.44
C GLU A 367 -6.92 26.03 3.89
N ALA A 368 -6.05 25.02 3.74
CA ALA A 368 -6.61 23.74 3.27
C ALA A 368 -7.67 23.20 4.25
N CYS A 369 -7.40 23.36 5.50
CA CYS A 369 -8.39 22.91 6.51
C CYS A 369 -9.68 23.72 6.39
N GLY A 370 -9.51 25.03 6.19
CA GLY A 370 -10.72 25.87 6.03
C GLY A 370 -11.56 25.43 4.82
N LYS A 371 -10.87 25.13 3.73
CA LYS A 371 -11.62 24.68 2.54
C LYS A 371 -12.32 23.35 2.79
N ALA A 372 -11.61 22.50 3.53
CA ALA A 372 -12.23 21.20 3.81
C ALA A 372 -13.48 21.36 4.69
N LEU A 373 -13.53 22.38 5.52
CA LEU A 373 -14.71 22.59 6.39
C LEU A 373 -15.89 23.12 5.57
N GLU A 374 -15.61 23.87 4.50
CA GLU A 374 -16.69 24.52 3.75
C GLU A 374 -17.29 23.57 2.71
N ASN A 375 -16.54 22.51 2.41
CA ASN A 375 -16.98 21.78 1.20
C ASN A 375 -17.18 20.30 1.54
N SER A 376 -17.53 20.08 2.94
CA SER A 376 -17.70 18.65 3.25
C SER A 376 -18.84 18.47 4.27
N GLU A 377 -19.53 17.35 4.18
CA GLU A 377 -20.54 16.97 5.20
C GLU A 377 -19.97 15.96 6.19
N TYR A 378 -18.91 15.29 5.70
CA TYR A 378 -18.13 14.36 6.55
C TYR A 378 -16.64 14.63 6.37
N LEU A 379 -15.93 14.82 7.58
CA LEU A 379 -14.51 15.18 7.49
C LEU A 379 -13.70 14.33 8.48
N LEU A 380 -12.79 13.58 7.85
CA LEU A 380 -11.83 12.82 8.68
C LEU A 380 -10.42 13.42 8.55
N VAL A 381 -9.82 13.75 9.73
CA VAL A 381 -8.49 14.38 9.72
C VAL A 381 -7.46 13.42 10.34
N LEU A 382 -6.34 13.11 9.52
CA LEU A 382 -5.22 12.33 10.07
C LEU A 382 -3.98 13.21 10.22
N GLU A 383 -3.61 13.39 11.55
CA GLU A 383 -2.38 14.15 11.87
C GLU A 383 -1.56 13.40 12.92
N PRO A 384 -0.46 12.78 12.32
CA PRO A 384 0.31 11.92 13.23
C PRO A 384 1.09 12.73 14.27
N ASP A 385 1.37 14.04 13.89
CA ASP A 385 2.19 14.84 14.85
C ASP A 385 1.26 15.65 15.77
N THR A 386 1.45 15.47 17.06
CA THR A 386 0.54 16.09 18.05
C THR A 386 0.75 17.62 18.09
N ASP A 387 2.00 18.05 17.86
CA ASP A 387 2.24 19.52 17.88
C ASP A 387 1.48 20.21 16.73
N PHE A 388 1.44 19.56 15.58
CA PHE A 388 0.71 20.16 14.43
C PHE A 388 -0.79 20.13 14.68
N LEU A 389 -1.27 19.04 15.17
CA LEU A 389 -2.72 18.98 15.48
C LEU A 389 -3.08 20.02 16.55
N TYR A 390 -2.28 20.04 17.57
CA TYR A 390 -2.49 21.05 18.63
C TYR A 390 -2.45 22.47 18.07
N ALA A 391 -1.55 22.74 17.22
CA ALA A 391 -1.45 24.09 16.62
C ALA A 391 -2.72 24.41 15.82
N SER A 392 -3.28 23.45 15.19
CA SER A 392 -4.47 23.70 14.37
C SER A 392 -5.66 24.14 15.23
N LEU A 393 -5.64 23.85 16.54
CA LEU A 393 -6.77 24.27 17.41
C LEU A 393 -6.76 25.80 17.61
N PHE A 394 -5.64 26.33 17.28
CA PHE A 394 -5.57 27.80 17.43
C PHE A 394 -5.96 28.48 16.11
N THR A 395 -5.86 27.70 15.07
CA THR A 395 -5.85 28.46 13.79
C THR A 395 -7.06 28.04 12.95
N VAL A 396 -7.68 26.95 13.29
CA VAL A 396 -8.80 26.44 12.46
C VAL A 396 -10.04 26.35 13.36
N ALA A 397 -11.14 26.95 12.80
CA ALA A 397 -12.37 26.94 13.61
C ALA A 397 -13.12 25.61 13.43
N TRP A 398 -12.55 24.52 13.98
CA TRP A 398 -13.17 23.20 13.81
C TRP A 398 -14.55 23.15 14.45
N TYR A 399 -14.82 23.90 15.48
CA TYR A 399 -16.08 23.86 16.24
C TYR A 399 -17.24 24.35 15.36
N GLN A 400 -16.94 24.97 14.25
CA GLN A 400 -18.03 25.53 13.42
C GLN A 400 -18.49 24.50 12.39
N PHE A 401 -17.84 23.37 12.34
CA PHE A 401 -18.19 22.39 11.29
C PHE A 401 -19.51 21.71 11.67
N LYS A 402 -20.49 21.74 10.75
CA LYS A 402 -21.87 21.29 11.05
C LYS A 402 -22.04 19.80 10.71
N GLY A 403 -20.98 19.22 9.97
CA GLY A 403 -21.07 17.78 9.64
C GLY A 403 -20.34 16.90 10.65
N ASP A 404 -20.16 15.61 10.20
CA ASP A 404 -19.41 14.67 11.06
C ASP A 404 -17.89 14.87 10.90
N LEU A 405 -17.18 15.18 12.10
CA LEU A 405 -15.73 15.47 12.09
C LEU A 405 -15.01 14.53 13.08
N TYR A 406 -13.90 13.93 12.45
CA TYR A 406 -13.13 13.02 13.33
C TYR A 406 -11.64 13.25 13.13
N PHE A 407 -10.90 13.10 14.36
CA PHE A 407 -9.43 13.25 14.27
C PHE A 407 -8.77 11.88 14.53
N CYS A 408 -7.82 11.61 13.60
CA CYS A 408 -7.00 10.40 13.82
C CYS A 408 -5.51 10.75 13.89
N GLN A 409 -4.80 10.00 14.80
CA GLN A 409 -3.34 10.28 14.91
C GLN A 409 -2.53 9.13 14.31
N GLN A 410 -3.30 7.95 14.06
CA GLN A 410 -2.60 6.80 13.44
C GLN A 410 -3.42 6.29 12.25
N THR A 411 -2.67 5.71 11.35
CA THR A 411 -3.34 5.20 10.13
C THR A 411 -4.30 4.05 10.48
N ALA A 412 -3.97 3.23 11.45
CA ALA A 412 -4.86 2.12 11.85
C ALA A 412 -6.23 2.63 12.29
N GLU A 413 -6.25 3.79 12.99
CA GLU A 413 -7.54 4.38 13.43
C GLU A 413 -8.40 4.77 12.22
N VAL A 414 -7.68 5.25 11.20
CA VAL A 414 -8.43 5.64 9.99
C VAL A 414 -9.11 4.41 9.37
N GLU A 415 -8.38 3.35 9.29
CA GLU A 415 -8.94 2.14 8.69
C GLU A 415 -10.13 1.62 9.51
N GLN A 416 -9.94 1.53 10.73
CA GLN A 416 -11.02 1.01 11.60
C GLN A 416 -12.29 1.87 11.48
N ARG A 417 -12.05 3.05 11.44
CA ARG A 417 -13.22 3.95 11.39
C ARG A 417 -13.92 3.88 10.03
N ILE A 418 -13.14 4.03 9.02
CA ILE A 418 -13.77 3.96 7.68
C ILE A 418 -14.53 2.62 7.55
N THR A 419 -13.89 1.57 8.04
CA THR A 419 -14.55 0.26 7.89
C THR A 419 -15.83 0.22 8.73
N ALA A 420 -15.77 0.65 9.98
CA ALA A 420 -16.95 0.59 10.87
C ALA A 420 -18.08 1.46 10.31
N GLN A 421 -17.76 2.63 9.89
CA GLN A 421 -18.81 3.54 9.39
C GLN A 421 -19.33 3.09 8.01
N TYR A 422 -18.33 2.53 7.41
CA TYR A 422 -18.79 1.90 6.15
C TYR A 422 -19.80 0.78 6.44
N GLN A 423 -19.65 0.00 7.33
CA GLN A 423 -20.53 -1.15 7.61
C GLN A 423 -21.87 -0.66 8.19
N SER A 424 -21.84 0.43 8.84
CA SER A 424 -23.08 0.92 9.48
C SER A 424 -23.88 1.79 8.50
N GLY A 425 -23.29 2.04 7.27
CA GLY A 425 -24.03 2.83 6.27
C GLY A 425 -23.86 4.34 6.46
N GLN A 426 -23.05 4.78 7.47
CA GLN A 426 -22.81 6.21 7.75
C GLN A 426 -21.83 6.81 6.74
N LEU A 427 -21.03 5.93 6.15
CA LEU A 427 -20.10 6.37 5.10
C LEU A 427 -20.40 5.61 3.81
N GLN A 428 -20.48 6.34 2.60
CA GLN A 428 -20.87 5.72 1.32
C GLN A 428 -19.66 5.49 0.41
N LEU A 429 -18.59 6.20 0.57
CA LEU A 429 -17.29 6.15 -0.14
C LEU A 429 -17.49 6.23 -1.64
N THR A 430 -18.64 6.83 -2.09
CA THR A 430 -18.94 6.94 -3.53
C THR A 430 -18.41 8.27 -4.08
N ASP A 431 -18.21 9.27 -3.14
CA ASP A 431 -17.68 10.59 -3.52
C ASP A 431 -16.71 11.08 -2.42
N ILE A 432 -15.38 10.53 -2.54
CA ILE A 432 -14.44 10.83 -1.44
C ILE A 432 -13.28 11.67 -2.00
N PHE A 433 -12.84 12.67 -1.12
CA PHE A 433 -11.63 13.46 -1.47
C PHE A 433 -10.59 13.31 -0.37
N ILE A 434 -9.40 13.04 -0.94
CA ILE A 434 -8.31 13.00 0.05
C ILE A 434 -7.38 14.19 -0.21
N ASP A 435 -7.29 14.98 0.89
CA ASP A 435 -6.38 16.14 0.78
C ASP A 435 -5.10 15.91 1.61
N GLN A 436 -4.00 16.12 0.83
CA GLN A 436 -2.73 16.07 1.60
C GLN A 436 -1.97 17.41 1.43
N PRO A 437 -2.22 18.28 2.35
CA PRO A 437 -1.76 19.67 2.19
C PRO A 437 -0.23 19.78 2.27
N TYR A 438 0.40 18.74 2.84
CA TYR A 438 1.88 18.72 2.84
C TYR A 438 2.38 17.27 2.87
N TYR A 439 3.62 17.15 2.33
CA TYR A 439 4.15 15.78 2.24
C TYR A 439 4.81 15.38 3.56
N GLU A 440 4.44 14.24 4.05
CA GLU A 440 5.09 13.50 5.15
C GLU A 440 4.99 12.00 4.90
N LYS A 441 6.08 11.32 5.12
CA LYS A 441 6.17 9.89 4.77
C LYS A 441 4.96 9.11 5.34
N THR A 442 4.62 9.33 6.59
CA THR A 442 3.49 8.60 7.20
C THR A 442 2.17 8.94 6.51
N LEU A 443 1.92 10.21 6.25
CA LEU A 443 0.66 10.62 5.59
C LEU A 443 0.60 10.10 4.15
N PHE A 444 1.81 10.04 3.56
CA PHE A 444 1.84 9.48 2.20
C PHE A 444 1.51 7.98 2.23
N SER A 445 2.04 7.27 3.16
CA SER A 445 1.69 5.84 3.29
C SER A 445 0.19 5.68 3.58
N ALA A 446 -0.37 6.54 4.41
CA ALA A 446 -1.81 6.49 4.72
C ALA A 446 -2.67 6.72 3.46
N TYR A 447 -2.20 7.57 2.61
CA TYR A 447 -2.92 7.80 1.33
C TYR A 447 -3.08 6.49 0.55
N HIS A 448 -2.04 5.67 0.41
CA HIS A 448 -2.13 4.42 -0.38
C HIS A 448 -3.00 3.38 0.33
N LEU A 449 -2.85 3.38 1.58
CA LEU A 449 -3.75 2.46 2.33
C LEU A 449 -5.21 2.82 2.08
N LEU A 450 -5.51 4.11 2.08
CA LEU A 450 -6.92 4.54 1.87
C LEU A 450 -7.39 4.17 0.46
N LEU A 451 -6.46 4.24 -0.46
CA LEU A 451 -6.85 3.82 -1.81
C LEU A 451 -7.24 2.34 -1.84
N GLU A 452 -6.51 1.59 -1.11
CA GLU A 452 -6.82 0.14 -1.07
C GLU A 452 -8.16 -0.11 -0.39
N ILE A 453 -8.39 0.61 0.69
CA ILE A 453 -9.64 0.40 1.43
C ILE A 453 -10.84 0.79 0.54
N VAL A 454 -10.67 1.91 -0.13
CA VAL A 454 -11.79 2.39 -0.98
C VAL A 454 -12.01 1.41 -2.14
N GLN A 455 -10.92 0.81 -2.69
CA GLN A 455 -11.10 -0.15 -3.80
C GLN A 455 -11.79 -1.42 -3.30
N SER A 456 -11.44 -1.78 -2.19
CA SER A 456 -12.07 -3.00 -1.65
C SER A 456 -13.57 -2.75 -1.38
N CYS A 457 -13.93 -1.53 -1.02
CA CYS A 457 -15.31 -1.23 -0.63
C CYS A 457 -16.16 -0.92 -1.87
N ASN A 458 -15.55 -0.77 -3.16
CA ASN A 458 -16.32 -0.35 -4.35
C ASN A 458 -16.73 -1.57 -5.18
N GLY A 459 -16.83 -2.72 -4.59
CA GLY A 459 -17.52 -3.80 -5.35
C GLY A 459 -16.51 -4.79 -5.95
N LYS A 460 -15.20 -4.48 -5.79
CA LYS A 460 -14.15 -5.37 -6.33
C LYS A 460 -14.15 -6.73 -5.62
N SER A 461 -14.53 -6.77 -4.42
CA SER A 461 -14.36 -8.07 -3.74
C SER A 461 -15.70 -8.59 -3.23
N HIS A 462 -16.80 -7.79 -3.52
CA HIS A 462 -18.05 -8.29 -2.88
C HIS A 462 -19.21 -8.14 -3.86
N TYR A 463 -18.95 -8.49 -5.25
CA TYR A 463 -20.10 -8.36 -6.18
C TYR A 463 -20.93 -9.65 -6.15
N PHE A 464 -22.10 -9.63 -6.75
CA PHE A 464 -23.17 -10.65 -6.60
C PHE A 464 -22.60 -12.05 -6.82
N GLU A 465 -21.89 -12.32 -7.93
CA GLU A 465 -21.43 -13.70 -8.25
C GLU A 465 -20.53 -14.25 -7.13
N LYS A 466 -19.71 -13.41 -6.60
CA LYS A 466 -18.81 -13.90 -5.53
C LYS A 466 -19.59 -14.24 -4.26
N GLN A 467 -20.50 -13.29 -3.95
CA GLN A 467 -21.26 -13.55 -2.72
C GLN A 467 -22.23 -14.72 -2.92
N PHE A 468 -22.78 -14.69 -4.11
CA PHE A 468 -23.70 -15.81 -4.42
C PHE A 468 -22.96 -17.15 -4.34
N ALA A 469 -21.77 -17.28 -4.95
CA ALA A 469 -20.98 -18.52 -4.89
C ALA A 469 -20.64 -18.90 -3.44
N SER A 470 -20.22 -17.90 -2.68
CA SER A 470 -19.85 -18.20 -1.29
C SER A 470 -21.05 -18.75 -0.51
N LEU A 471 -22.18 -18.16 -0.72
CA LEU A 471 -23.37 -18.62 0.01
C LEU A 471 -23.80 -20.00 -0.48
N ASN A 472 -23.73 -20.13 -1.76
CA ASN A 472 -24.04 -21.47 -2.29
C ASN A 472 -23.13 -22.56 -1.71
N HIS A 473 -21.84 -22.30 -1.70
CA HIS A 473 -20.92 -23.28 -1.10
C HIS A 473 -21.24 -23.53 0.37
N TYR A 474 -21.52 -22.47 1.00
CA TYR A 474 -21.83 -22.65 2.44
C TYR A 474 -23.05 -23.57 2.61
N TYR A 475 -24.14 -23.28 1.88
CA TYR A 475 -25.37 -24.10 2.03
C TYR A 475 -25.10 -25.55 1.62
N GLN A 476 -24.22 -25.78 0.65
CA GLN A 476 -23.92 -27.17 0.24
C GLN A 476 -23.09 -27.90 1.30
N ASN A 477 -22.32 -27.05 1.99
CA ASN A 477 -21.38 -27.72 2.92
C ASN A 477 -22.03 -27.95 4.28
N ILE A 478 -23.09 -27.33 4.59
CA ILE A 478 -23.66 -27.33 5.96
C ILE A 478 -24.15 -28.74 6.30
N SER A 479 -24.46 -29.55 5.37
CA SER A 479 -25.06 -30.85 5.69
C SER A 479 -24.00 -31.95 5.68
N ASN A 480 -22.77 -31.65 5.27
CA ASN A 480 -21.86 -32.79 5.02
C ASN A 480 -20.52 -32.56 5.73
N ALA A 481 -20.56 -31.58 6.79
CA ALA A 481 -19.25 -31.36 7.45
C ALA A 481 -19.46 -31.09 8.94
N THR A 482 -18.35 -31.23 9.67
CA THR A 482 -18.41 -30.88 11.11
C THR A 482 -17.83 -29.47 11.33
N TYR A 483 -18.44 -28.80 12.33
CA TYR A 483 -18.10 -27.38 12.51
C TYR A 483 -17.48 -27.16 13.89
N LEU A 484 -16.62 -26.18 13.81
CA LEU A 484 -15.87 -25.88 15.05
C LEU A 484 -16.77 -25.11 16.02
N THR A 485 -16.75 -25.54 17.31
CA THR A 485 -17.55 -24.85 18.36
C THR A 485 -16.63 -23.92 19.16
N ASN A 486 -17.23 -23.19 20.09
CA ASN A 486 -16.43 -22.20 20.83
C ASN A 486 -15.80 -22.83 22.08
N LYS A 487 -15.77 -24.18 22.05
CA LYS A 487 -15.11 -24.88 23.18
C LYS A 487 -13.59 -24.77 23.07
N GLN A 488 -12.94 -24.96 24.30
CA GLN A 488 -11.46 -24.90 24.31
C GLN A 488 -10.88 -26.31 24.44
N VAL A 489 -9.69 -26.33 23.94
CA VAL A 489 -9.05 -27.66 24.12
C VAL A 489 -8.57 -27.82 25.55
N SER A 490 -8.63 -29.13 26.04
CA SER A 490 -8.14 -29.40 27.41
C SER A 490 -6.74 -30.03 27.39
N GLU A 491 -6.44 -30.67 26.29
CA GLU A 491 -5.12 -31.30 26.19
C GLU A 491 -4.18 -30.43 25.36
N GLN A 492 -2.86 -30.45 25.75
CA GLN A 492 -1.90 -29.57 25.05
C GLN A 492 -0.83 -30.42 24.33
N ALA A 493 -0.40 -29.88 23.30
CA ALA A 493 0.70 -30.50 22.54
C ALA A 493 1.42 -29.43 21.71
N PRO A 494 2.72 -29.76 21.46
CA PRO A 494 3.38 -28.82 20.53
C PRO A 494 2.76 -28.88 19.12
N ILE A 495 2.38 -27.62 18.67
CA ILE A 495 1.74 -27.58 17.33
C ILE A 495 2.67 -26.82 16.37
N PHE A 496 3.01 -27.61 15.34
CA PHE A 496 3.82 -26.97 14.29
C PHE A 496 2.92 -26.52 13.15
N ILE A 497 2.88 -25.23 13.02
CA ILE A 497 2.18 -24.69 11.83
C ILE A 497 3.19 -24.48 10.69
N VAL A 498 2.89 -25.16 9.60
CA VAL A 498 3.97 -25.22 8.59
C VAL A 498 3.46 -24.49 7.33
N GLY A 499 4.15 -23.40 7.03
CA GLY A 499 3.97 -22.73 5.71
C GLY A 499 4.99 -23.20 4.69
N ASN A 500 4.89 -22.53 3.50
CA ASN A 500 5.83 -22.99 2.45
C ASN A 500 6.88 -21.93 2.16
N GLY A 501 7.28 -21.30 3.21
CA GLY A 501 8.38 -20.32 3.01
C GLY A 501 9.74 -21.03 2.84
N PRO A 502 10.75 -20.31 2.30
CA PRO A 502 12.07 -20.90 1.99
C PRO A 502 12.76 -21.46 3.24
N SER A 503 12.45 -20.91 4.35
CA SER A 503 13.14 -21.42 5.55
C SER A 503 12.70 -22.85 5.89
N LEU A 504 11.62 -23.29 5.28
CA LEU A 504 11.19 -24.67 5.54
C LEU A 504 12.26 -25.69 5.10
N ASP A 505 13.01 -25.38 4.09
CA ASP A 505 14.09 -26.30 3.64
C ASP A 505 15.11 -26.54 4.76
N LEU A 506 15.23 -25.52 5.54
CA LEU A 506 16.23 -25.69 6.63
C LEU A 506 15.64 -26.46 7.81
N HIS A 507 14.34 -26.52 7.79
CA HIS A 507 13.72 -27.07 9.02
C HIS A 507 13.15 -28.47 8.77
N ILE A 508 13.13 -28.93 7.52
CA ILE A 508 12.31 -30.11 7.18
C ILE A 508 12.93 -31.36 7.82
N ASP A 509 14.24 -31.40 7.92
CA ASP A 509 14.86 -32.60 8.53
C ASP A 509 14.48 -32.70 10.02
N TYR A 510 14.45 -31.56 10.66
CA TYR A 510 14.04 -31.59 12.07
C TYR A 510 12.58 -32.09 12.22
N VAL A 511 11.75 -31.63 11.33
CA VAL A 511 10.33 -32.06 11.43
C VAL A 511 10.23 -33.57 11.21
N VAL A 512 11.05 -34.12 10.28
CA VAL A 512 11.02 -35.58 10.03
C VAL A 512 11.47 -36.34 11.27
N LYS A 513 12.45 -35.81 11.90
CA LYS A 513 13.04 -36.52 13.05
C LYS A 513 12.06 -36.51 14.25
N HIS A 514 11.23 -35.49 14.30
CA HIS A 514 10.44 -35.37 15.54
C HIS A 514 8.95 -35.49 15.21
N ARG A 515 8.62 -36.00 14.13
CA ARG A 515 7.24 -36.03 13.60
C ARG A 515 6.29 -36.69 14.62
N LYS A 516 6.80 -37.74 15.39
CA LYS A 516 5.88 -38.49 16.28
C LYS A 516 5.59 -37.70 17.55
N ASN A 517 6.28 -36.62 17.80
CA ASN A 517 6.12 -35.94 19.11
C ASN A 517 5.43 -34.58 18.92
N LEU A 518 4.88 -34.37 17.73
CA LEU A 518 4.24 -33.05 17.56
C LEU A 518 2.97 -33.21 16.73
N ILE A 519 2.07 -32.17 16.92
CA ILE A 519 0.95 -32.06 15.96
C ILE A 519 1.38 -31.21 14.75
N LEU A 520 1.28 -31.82 13.57
CA LEU A 520 1.81 -31.17 12.36
C LEU A 520 0.63 -30.65 11.51
N ILE A 521 0.64 -29.32 11.35
CA ILE A 521 -0.43 -28.68 10.54
C ILE A 521 0.18 -28.17 9.22
N SER A 522 -0.33 -28.74 8.15
CA SER A 522 0.12 -28.23 6.84
C SER A 522 -0.79 -27.09 6.36
N CYS A 523 -0.11 -26.00 5.84
CA CYS A 523 -0.93 -24.86 5.38
C CYS A 523 -0.70 -24.65 3.87
N GLY A 524 -1.81 -24.82 3.06
CA GLY A 524 -1.77 -24.50 1.62
C GLY A 524 -0.75 -25.37 0.87
N THR A 525 0.15 -24.66 0.22
CA THR A 525 1.04 -25.39 -0.71
C THR A 525 2.17 -26.09 0.06
N ALA A 526 2.24 -25.90 1.34
CA ALA A 526 3.26 -26.65 2.11
C ALA A 526 3.02 -28.16 2.06
N LEU A 527 1.78 -28.50 1.74
CA LEU A 527 1.43 -29.94 1.70
C LEU A 527 2.29 -30.71 0.70
N ILE A 528 2.56 -30.11 -0.41
CA ILE A 528 3.36 -30.79 -1.45
C ILE A 528 4.78 -31.03 -0.94
N THR A 529 5.34 -29.99 -0.33
CA THR A 529 6.72 -30.14 0.19
C THR A 529 6.76 -31.22 1.28
N LEU A 530 5.77 -31.24 2.08
CA LEU A 530 5.78 -32.27 3.15
C LEU A 530 5.65 -33.66 2.55
N HIS A 531 4.78 -33.85 1.56
CA HIS A 531 4.63 -35.18 0.92
C HIS A 531 5.94 -35.62 0.25
N ARG A 532 6.59 -34.74 -0.39
CA ARG A 532 7.84 -35.10 -1.08
C ARG A 532 8.91 -35.53 -0.08
N ASN A 533 8.71 -35.10 1.07
CA ASN A 533 9.73 -35.49 2.07
C ASN A 533 9.21 -36.60 2.99
N GLY A 534 8.17 -37.26 2.53
CA GLY A 534 7.67 -38.47 3.21
C GLY A 534 6.89 -38.14 4.49
N LEU A 535 6.36 -36.93 4.61
CA LEU A 535 5.63 -36.54 5.84
C LEU A 535 4.13 -36.49 5.55
N THR A 536 3.41 -37.00 6.56
CA THR A 536 1.94 -36.85 6.51
C THR A 536 1.47 -36.01 7.71
N PRO A 537 0.89 -34.86 7.30
CA PRO A 537 0.44 -34.00 8.40
C PRO A 537 -0.79 -34.57 9.10
N ASP A 538 -0.90 -34.07 10.38
CA ASP A 538 -2.13 -34.47 11.09
C ASP A 538 -3.35 -33.76 10.51
N TYR A 539 -3.19 -32.56 10.17
CA TYR A 539 -4.28 -31.81 9.51
C TYR A 539 -3.71 -30.93 8.40
N HIS A 540 -4.49 -30.85 7.32
CA HIS A 540 -4.16 -29.89 6.24
C HIS A 540 -5.21 -28.79 6.17
N MET A 541 -4.62 -27.56 6.03
CA MET A 541 -5.58 -26.44 6.07
C MET A 541 -5.55 -25.71 4.73
N GLU A 542 -6.81 -25.24 4.33
CA GLU A 542 -6.97 -24.38 3.14
C GLU A 542 -7.81 -23.16 3.49
N LEU A 543 -7.36 -22.10 2.89
CA LEU A 543 -8.15 -20.88 3.15
C LEU A 543 -8.86 -20.45 1.86
N GLU A 544 -8.21 -20.71 0.67
CA GLU A 544 -8.84 -20.27 -0.59
C GLU A 544 -10.16 -21.02 -0.83
N ARG A 545 -11.18 -20.23 -1.41
CA ARG A 545 -12.56 -20.78 -1.44
C ARG A 545 -12.88 -21.30 -2.83
N GLY A 546 -11.97 -21.08 -3.74
CA GLY A 546 -12.34 -21.39 -5.14
C GLY A 546 -11.81 -22.78 -5.54
N ALA A 547 -12.32 -23.29 -6.70
CA ALA A 547 -11.96 -24.63 -7.21
C ALA A 547 -10.53 -24.63 -7.77
N ASP A 548 -9.98 -23.51 -7.88
CA ASP A 548 -8.59 -23.46 -8.41
C ASP A 548 -7.61 -24.17 -7.47
N THR A 549 -7.98 -24.26 -6.24
CA THR A 549 -7.11 -24.98 -5.30
C THR A 549 -6.92 -26.45 -5.74
N LEU A 550 -7.84 -26.91 -6.56
CA LEU A 550 -7.75 -28.32 -7.00
C LEU A 550 -6.56 -28.53 -7.95
N PHE A 551 -6.19 -27.41 -8.56
CA PHE A 551 -5.06 -27.50 -9.51
C PHE A 551 -3.81 -28.09 -8.84
N TYR A 552 -3.50 -27.67 -7.68
CA TYR A 552 -2.24 -28.24 -7.11
C TYR A 552 -2.57 -29.46 -6.23
N LEU A 553 -3.78 -29.57 -5.66
CA LEU A 553 -4.09 -30.77 -4.85
C LEU A 553 -4.11 -32.03 -5.74
N ASN A 554 -4.53 -31.82 -6.97
CA ASN A 554 -4.61 -33.00 -7.86
C ASN A 554 -3.23 -33.46 -8.32
N LYS A 555 -2.25 -32.68 -7.96
CA LYS A 555 -0.87 -33.16 -8.26
C LYS A 555 -0.42 -34.21 -7.23
N LEU A 556 -1.12 -34.37 -6.18
CA LEU A 556 -0.76 -35.37 -5.16
C LEU A 556 -1.62 -36.63 -5.36
N PRO A 557 -1.02 -37.81 -4.91
CA PRO A 557 -1.79 -39.05 -5.08
C PRO A 557 -3.11 -39.01 -4.28
N ALA A 558 -4.16 -39.50 -4.98
CA ALA A 558 -5.49 -39.50 -4.34
C ALA A 558 -5.47 -40.29 -3.02
N SER A 559 -4.63 -41.38 -3.04
CA SER A 559 -4.54 -42.21 -1.80
C SER A 559 -3.95 -41.40 -0.64
N TYR A 560 -3.07 -40.51 -0.97
CA TYR A 560 -2.47 -39.67 0.09
C TYR A 560 -3.48 -38.64 0.61
N LEU A 561 -4.17 -38.03 -0.26
CA LEU A 561 -5.14 -36.99 0.15
C LEU A 561 -6.28 -37.60 0.97
N LYS A 562 -6.61 -38.87 0.61
CA LYS A 562 -7.73 -39.51 1.32
C LYS A 562 -7.35 -39.88 2.75
N HIS A 563 -6.05 -39.80 3.06
CA HIS A 563 -5.62 -40.09 4.45
C HIS A 563 -5.57 -38.80 5.27
N LEU A 564 -5.84 -37.68 4.68
CA LEU A 564 -5.68 -36.39 5.40
C LEU A 564 -7.04 -35.90 5.88
N THR A 565 -6.97 -35.20 6.96
CA THR A 565 -8.16 -34.44 7.42
C THR A 565 -8.02 -32.96 7.05
N LEU A 566 -9.09 -32.49 6.33
CA LEU A 566 -9.03 -31.09 5.86
C LEU A 566 -9.70 -30.17 6.91
N ILE A 567 -8.99 -29.04 7.17
CA ILE A 567 -9.63 -27.93 7.91
C ILE A 567 -9.76 -26.73 6.97
N GLY A 568 -10.98 -26.27 6.76
CA GLY A 568 -11.18 -25.14 5.82
C GLY A 568 -12.37 -24.26 6.27
N PRO A 569 -12.43 -23.11 5.56
CA PRO A 569 -13.59 -22.27 5.86
C PRO A 569 -14.90 -22.95 5.45
N ALA A 570 -15.92 -22.45 6.11
CA ALA A 570 -17.23 -23.12 5.93
C ALA A 570 -17.74 -22.91 4.50
N ASP A 571 -17.20 -21.92 3.82
CA ASP A 571 -17.71 -21.70 2.44
C ASP A 571 -16.68 -22.17 1.41
N ILE A 572 -15.88 -23.15 1.80
CA ILE A 572 -14.89 -23.68 0.83
C ILE A 572 -15.64 -24.45 -0.28
N HIS A 573 -15.08 -24.41 -1.48
CA HIS A 573 -15.74 -25.10 -2.61
C HIS A 573 -15.92 -26.60 -2.31
N PRO A 574 -17.10 -27.15 -2.57
CA PRO A 574 -17.43 -28.54 -2.20
C PRO A 574 -16.53 -29.55 -2.92
N ALA A 575 -16.07 -29.24 -4.11
CA ALA A 575 -15.17 -30.18 -4.82
C ALA A 575 -13.86 -30.38 -4.06
N ILE A 576 -13.48 -29.40 -3.35
CA ILE A 576 -12.24 -29.57 -2.54
C ILE A 576 -12.51 -30.53 -1.37
N LEU A 577 -13.68 -30.40 -0.78
CA LEU A 577 -14.01 -31.32 0.33
C LEU A 577 -14.02 -32.77 -0.14
N ALA A 578 -14.42 -32.97 -1.38
CA ALA A 578 -14.60 -34.34 -1.91
C ALA A 578 -13.25 -35.06 -2.07
N VAL A 579 -12.19 -34.28 -2.06
CA VAL A 579 -10.86 -34.91 -2.27
C VAL A 579 -10.36 -35.50 -0.94
N PHE A 580 -10.95 -35.04 0.15
CA PHE A 580 -10.44 -35.53 1.46
C PHE A 580 -11.49 -36.45 2.08
N GLN A 581 -10.97 -37.36 2.99
CA GLN A 581 -11.91 -38.32 3.63
C GLN A 581 -12.69 -37.64 4.75
N LYS A 582 -11.95 -36.81 5.47
CA LYS A 582 -12.61 -36.13 6.59
C LYS A 582 -12.40 -34.61 6.48
N ASN A 583 -13.58 -33.87 6.78
CA ASN A 583 -13.52 -32.41 6.62
C ASN A 583 -14.02 -31.71 7.90
N LEU A 584 -13.18 -30.75 8.34
CA LEU A 584 -13.53 -29.95 9.52
C LEU A 584 -13.65 -28.48 9.11
N LEU A 585 -14.85 -27.95 9.23
CA LEU A 585 -15.07 -26.59 8.69
C LEU A 585 -15.16 -25.57 9.83
N VAL A 586 -14.63 -24.41 9.48
CA VAL A 586 -14.55 -23.33 10.49
C VAL A 586 -15.18 -22.08 9.88
N SER A 587 -15.91 -21.48 10.79
CA SER A 587 -16.48 -20.20 10.33
C SER A 587 -15.44 -19.06 10.42
N VAL A 588 -15.23 -18.43 9.20
CA VAL A 588 -14.18 -17.37 9.14
C VAL A 588 -14.86 -16.06 8.75
N GLU A 589 -14.66 -14.98 9.55
CA GLU A 589 -15.10 -13.60 9.23
C GLU A 589 -16.56 -13.42 9.64
N ASN A 590 -17.00 -12.24 10.24
CA ASN A 590 -18.38 -11.86 10.63
C ASN A 590 -19.18 -11.43 9.41
N THR A 591 -19.48 -12.50 8.55
CA THR A 591 -20.44 -12.03 7.52
C THR A 591 -21.88 -12.33 7.98
N ASP A 592 -22.77 -11.38 7.75
CA ASP A 592 -24.22 -11.54 8.00
C ASP A 592 -24.69 -12.98 7.71
N VAL A 593 -23.88 -13.68 6.93
CA VAL A 593 -24.27 -15.07 6.58
C VAL A 593 -23.87 -16.03 7.70
N HIS A 594 -22.77 -15.78 8.36
CA HIS A 594 -22.34 -16.60 9.51
C HIS A 594 -23.30 -16.44 10.69
N GLN A 595 -23.65 -15.17 11.02
CA GLN A 595 -24.54 -14.92 12.18
C GLN A 595 -25.90 -15.59 11.97
N GLU A 596 -26.42 -15.52 10.84
CA GLU A 596 -27.69 -16.21 10.56
C GLU A 596 -27.55 -17.74 10.68
N PHE A 597 -26.50 -18.16 10.26
CA PHE A 597 -26.31 -19.62 10.29
C PHE A 597 -26.03 -20.09 11.72
N THR A 598 -25.23 -19.41 12.38
CA THR A 598 -24.95 -19.82 13.77
C THR A 598 -26.24 -19.75 14.58
N SER A 599 -27.16 -18.79 14.22
CA SER A 599 -28.39 -18.64 15.02
C SER A 599 -29.36 -19.80 14.76
N ASN A 600 -29.10 -20.52 13.65
CA ASN A 600 -30.03 -21.63 13.35
C ASN A 600 -29.51 -22.96 13.90
N PHE A 601 -28.43 -22.93 14.72
CA PHE A 601 -27.93 -24.19 15.32
C PHE A 601 -28.54 -24.35 16.71
N THR A 602 -29.02 -25.56 17.14
CA THR A 602 -29.92 -25.79 18.30
C THR A 602 -29.07 -26.19 19.52
N ASN A 603 -27.63 -26.41 19.30
CA ASN A 603 -27.06 -27.04 20.51
C ASN A 603 -25.62 -26.59 20.73
N PHE A 604 -25.24 -25.58 19.91
CA PHE A 604 -23.85 -25.15 20.16
C PHE A 604 -23.60 -23.82 19.44
N SER A 605 -22.56 -23.14 20.03
CA SER A 605 -22.12 -21.88 19.38
C SER A 605 -20.84 -22.14 18.55
N LEU A 606 -20.91 -21.57 17.40
CA LEU A 606 -19.72 -21.76 16.53
C LEU A 606 -18.68 -20.68 16.83
N LEU A 607 -17.45 -21.24 16.82
CA LEU A 607 -16.34 -20.28 17.01
C LEU A 607 -16.11 -19.47 15.72
N GLN A 608 -15.97 -18.18 15.96
CA GLN A 608 -15.68 -17.30 14.81
C GLN A 608 -14.25 -16.76 14.92
N LEU A 609 -13.65 -16.86 13.69
CA LEU A 609 -12.26 -16.34 13.70
C LEU A 609 -12.22 -14.97 13.02
N ASN A 610 -11.47 -13.96 13.57
CA ASN A 610 -11.51 -12.58 13.04
C ASN A 610 -10.14 -12.16 12.52
N TYR A 611 -9.17 -13.07 12.63
CA TYR A 611 -7.81 -12.69 12.16
C TYR A 611 -7.29 -13.76 11.19
N SER A 612 -8.25 -14.36 10.43
CA SER A 612 -7.88 -15.56 9.64
C SER A 612 -7.80 -15.20 8.15
N TYR A 613 -7.42 -13.86 7.84
CA TYR A 613 -7.42 -13.55 6.38
C TYR A 613 -5.99 -13.22 5.94
N TYR A 614 -5.69 -13.20 4.59
CA TYR A 614 -4.45 -12.93 3.84
C TYR A 614 -3.72 -14.24 3.52
N THR A 615 -3.39 -15.08 4.61
CA THR A 615 -2.69 -16.36 4.30
C THR A 615 -3.30 -17.47 5.15
N VAL A 616 -3.05 -18.75 4.64
CA VAL A 616 -3.58 -19.93 5.37
C VAL A 616 -2.90 -20.03 6.74
N THR A 617 -1.65 -19.53 6.83
CA THR A 617 -0.95 -19.58 8.14
C THR A 617 -1.61 -18.62 9.14
N ASN A 618 -2.13 -17.45 8.67
CA ASN A 618 -2.93 -16.58 9.58
C ASN A 618 -4.18 -17.31 10.08
N PHE A 619 -4.77 -18.07 9.15
CA PHE A 619 -5.95 -18.89 9.53
C PHE A 619 -5.59 -19.93 10.58
N ALA A 620 -4.52 -20.56 10.45
CA ALA A 620 -4.12 -21.60 11.41
C ALA A 620 -3.78 -21.00 12.77
N VAL A 621 -3.05 -19.88 12.74
CA VAL A 621 -2.65 -19.28 14.03
C VAL A 621 -3.89 -18.76 14.76
N ASP A 622 -4.78 -18.15 14.04
CA ASP A 622 -6.01 -17.66 14.69
C ASP A 622 -6.83 -18.82 15.27
N LEU A 623 -6.93 -19.92 14.57
CA LEU A 623 -7.76 -21.06 15.06
C LEU A 623 -7.16 -21.67 16.33
N PHE A 624 -5.91 -21.91 16.28
CA PHE A 624 -5.36 -22.69 17.40
C PHE A 624 -5.15 -21.78 18.63
N LEU A 625 -4.97 -20.52 18.39
CA LEU A 625 -4.94 -19.64 19.59
C LEU A 625 -6.36 -19.46 20.15
N SER A 626 -7.38 -19.49 19.29
CA SER A 626 -8.78 -19.28 19.75
C SER A 626 -9.27 -20.48 20.57
N ILE A 627 -8.62 -21.60 20.36
CA ILE A 627 -9.19 -22.76 21.10
C ILE A 627 -8.28 -23.08 22.29
N GLY A 628 -7.30 -22.13 22.52
CA GLY A 628 -6.61 -22.17 23.83
C GLY A 628 -5.30 -22.95 23.76
N VAL A 629 -4.78 -23.18 22.59
CA VAL A 629 -3.46 -23.86 22.53
C VAL A 629 -2.37 -22.94 23.09
N GLN A 630 -1.44 -23.57 23.89
CA GLN A 630 -0.52 -22.71 24.68
C GLN A 630 0.77 -22.47 23.91
N LYS A 631 1.18 -23.51 23.15
CA LYS A 631 2.46 -23.29 22.44
C LYS A 631 2.29 -23.60 20.95
N LEU A 632 2.67 -22.54 20.10
CA LEU A 632 2.69 -22.75 18.64
C LEU A 632 4.08 -22.47 18.07
N TYR A 633 4.41 -23.30 17.07
CA TYR A 633 5.73 -23.12 16.41
C TYR A 633 5.50 -22.88 14.92
N LEU A 634 5.98 -21.68 14.54
CA LEU A 634 5.84 -21.36 13.10
C LEU A 634 7.06 -21.89 12.32
N ILE A 635 6.67 -22.72 11.33
CA ILE A 635 7.76 -23.33 10.50
C ILE A 635 7.46 -23.01 9.03
N GLY A 636 8.49 -22.32 8.42
CA GLY A 636 8.29 -22.01 6.98
C GLY A 636 7.31 -20.85 6.77
N VAL A 637 7.05 -20.03 7.81
CA VAL A 637 6.22 -18.81 7.71
C VAL A 637 7.14 -17.57 7.71
N ASP A 638 7.70 -17.21 6.61
CA ASP A 638 8.87 -16.28 6.54
C ASP A 638 8.38 -14.84 6.44
N PHE A 639 7.33 -14.54 5.66
CA PHE A 639 6.81 -13.20 5.37
C PHE A 639 7.93 -12.25 4.94
N GLY A 640 9.07 -12.80 4.66
CA GLY A 640 10.24 -12.02 4.21
C GLY A 640 11.32 -12.94 3.65
N PHE A 641 12.22 -12.19 2.66
CA PHE A 641 13.28 -13.04 2.07
C PHE A 641 14.61 -12.30 2.10
N LYS A 642 15.78 -13.17 2.18
CA LYS A 642 17.16 -12.61 2.28
C LYS A 642 17.63 -12.08 0.93
N ASN A 643 17.07 -12.77 -0.23
CA ASN A 643 17.39 -12.34 -1.61
C ASN A 643 16.15 -12.46 -2.50
N GLN A 644 15.87 -11.48 -3.48
CA GLN A 644 14.66 -11.34 -4.33
C GLN A 644 14.35 -12.63 -5.08
N ASN A 645 15.23 -13.70 -5.04
CA ASN A 645 14.97 -14.92 -5.84
C ASN A 645 14.59 -16.09 -4.92
N SER A 646 14.24 -15.93 -3.68
CA SER A 646 13.98 -17.11 -2.81
C SER A 646 12.60 -16.95 -2.17
N HIS A 647 11.43 -16.95 -2.93
CA HIS A 647 10.08 -16.67 -2.36
C HIS A 647 9.38 -17.98 -1.99
N HIS A 648 10.01 -19.37 -2.43
CA HIS A 648 9.39 -20.65 -2.05
C HIS A 648 10.47 -21.72 -1.87
N ALA A 649 10.15 -22.84 -0.99
CA ALA A 649 11.13 -23.95 -0.85
C ALA A 649 11.39 -24.63 -2.19
N ARG A 650 12.72 -25.04 -2.52
CA ARG A 650 13.32 -25.60 -3.75
C ARG A 650 12.42 -26.69 -4.35
N ASP A 651 11.36 -27.11 -3.57
CA ASP A 651 10.56 -28.25 -4.09
C ASP A 651 9.10 -27.83 -4.26
N SER A 652 8.72 -26.51 -4.49
CA SER A 652 7.35 -26.01 -4.64
C SER A 652 6.93 -26.04 -6.12
N VAL A 653 5.58 -26.26 -6.52
CA VAL A 653 4.79 -26.31 -7.78
C VAL A 653 5.09 -25.06 -8.62
N TYR A 654 5.96 -24.16 -8.20
CA TYR A 654 6.22 -22.94 -9.01
C TYR A 654 7.60 -23.01 -9.66
N PHE A 655 8.21 -24.35 -9.65
CA PHE A 655 9.51 -24.51 -10.32
C PHE A 655 9.43 -25.71 -11.27
N GLN A 656 9.68 -25.49 -12.69
CA GLN A 656 9.85 -26.59 -13.66
C GLN A 656 11.02 -27.51 -13.26
N GLN A 657 10.99 -28.89 -13.57
CA GLN A 657 12.04 -29.92 -13.37
C GLN A 657 13.42 -29.40 -13.76
N ASP A 658 13.49 -28.11 -14.36
CA ASP A 658 14.79 -27.53 -14.78
C ASP A 658 15.08 -26.25 -13.99
N GLY A 659 14.17 -25.91 -12.75
CA GLY A 659 14.62 -24.79 -11.88
C GLY A 659 14.11 -23.44 -12.37
N SER A 660 13.34 -23.32 -13.54
CA SER A 660 12.83 -22.01 -14.02
C SER A 660 11.43 -21.75 -13.46
N GLN A 661 11.20 -20.54 -12.80
CA GLN A 661 10.00 -19.99 -12.11
C GLN A 661 8.86 -19.79 -13.11
N LEU A 662 7.59 -20.37 -12.96
CA LEU A 662 6.34 -20.31 -13.74
C LEU A 662 5.66 -18.94 -13.59
N TYR A 663 6.36 -17.84 -12.77
CA TYR A 663 5.56 -16.60 -12.60
C TYR A 663 6.49 -15.46 -12.20
N ASP A 664 6.62 -14.41 -12.95
CA ASP A 664 7.38 -13.18 -12.67
C ASP A 664 6.68 -12.35 -11.58
N TYR A 665 6.81 -12.57 -10.29
CA TYR A 665 6.30 -12.12 -8.98
C TYR A 665 6.46 -10.62 -8.81
N GLU A 666 7.23 -9.82 -9.60
CA GLU A 666 7.49 -8.36 -9.52
C GLU A 666 6.46 -7.57 -10.33
N GLN A 667 5.78 -8.24 -11.28
CA GLN A 667 4.79 -7.54 -12.13
C GLN A 667 3.41 -7.54 -11.49
N THR A 668 3.18 -8.38 -10.31
CA THR A 668 1.81 -8.57 -9.78
C THR A 668 1.75 -8.12 -8.32
N HIS A 669 2.97 -7.91 -7.46
CA HIS A 669 2.73 -7.79 -6.00
C HIS A 669 3.55 -6.63 -5.45
N GLY A 670 4.10 -5.59 -6.34
CA GLY A 670 4.71 -4.35 -5.80
C GLY A 670 6.17 -4.57 -5.38
N SER A 671 7.04 -3.42 -5.25
CA SER A 671 8.50 -3.36 -5.02
C SER A 671 8.82 -3.76 -3.57
N ALA A 672 9.59 -4.86 -3.32
CA ALA A 672 10.09 -5.33 -2.01
C ALA A 672 10.78 -4.20 -1.23
N TYR A 673 10.50 -4.05 0.13
CA TYR A 673 11.19 -3.07 1.00
C TYR A 673 11.68 -3.77 2.27
N VAL A 674 12.59 -2.98 3.01
CA VAL A 674 13.38 -3.64 4.08
C VAL A 674 12.62 -3.51 5.41
N ILE A 675 12.56 -4.69 6.14
CA ILE A 675 11.99 -4.69 7.51
C ILE A 675 12.90 -5.52 8.43
N ASN A 676 12.50 -5.53 9.78
CA ASN A 676 13.33 -6.28 10.74
C ASN A 676 13.17 -7.80 10.58
N ALA A 677 14.37 -8.44 10.69
CA ALA A 677 14.35 -9.91 10.56
C ALA A 677 14.15 -10.54 11.94
N ASN A 678 13.64 -11.87 11.93
CA ASN A 678 13.28 -12.61 13.17
C ASN A 678 14.50 -12.86 14.05
N PHE A 679 15.66 -13.19 13.54
CA PHE A 679 16.84 -13.54 14.39
C PHE A 679 17.83 -12.39 14.38
N GLY A 680 17.27 -11.12 14.19
CA GLY A 680 18.18 -9.95 14.20
C GLY A 680 18.58 -9.54 12.77
N GLY A 681 18.80 -8.23 12.51
CA GLY A 681 19.14 -7.71 11.16
C GLY A 681 17.86 -7.31 10.39
N GLU A 682 18.12 -7.29 9.00
CA GLU A 682 17.00 -6.83 8.13
C GLU A 682 16.74 -7.87 7.03
N CYS A 683 15.44 -7.91 6.62
CA CYS A 683 15.11 -8.72 5.43
C CYS A 683 14.15 -7.94 4.52
N LEU A 684 14.03 -8.44 3.30
CA LEU A 684 13.11 -7.79 2.35
C LEU A 684 11.71 -8.41 2.44
N THR A 685 10.73 -7.55 2.23
CA THR A 685 9.33 -8.06 2.20
C THR A 685 8.55 -7.29 1.14
N ILE A 686 7.41 -7.80 0.82
CA ILE A 686 6.48 -7.06 -0.08
C ILE A 686 5.23 -6.67 0.71
N SER A 687 4.41 -5.80 0.16
CA SER A 687 3.28 -5.22 0.90
C SER A 687 2.30 -6.31 1.36
N SER A 688 1.99 -7.24 0.49
CA SER A 688 1.00 -8.28 0.89
C SER A 688 1.53 -9.14 2.04
N PHE A 689 2.82 -9.47 2.02
CA PHE A 689 3.39 -10.25 3.14
C PHE A 689 3.41 -9.43 4.43
N ASP A 690 3.70 -8.20 4.23
CA ASP A 690 3.81 -7.37 5.45
C ASP A 690 2.42 -7.17 6.09
N MET A 691 1.40 -7.07 5.25
CA MET A 691 0.04 -6.96 5.84
C MET A 691 -0.33 -8.23 6.60
N ALA A 692 -0.07 -9.40 5.94
CA ALA A 692 -0.34 -10.67 6.64
C ALA A 692 0.46 -10.79 7.94
N ARG A 693 1.74 -10.36 7.90
CA ARG A 693 2.62 -10.42 9.09
C ARG A 693 2.07 -9.55 10.21
N LYS A 694 1.66 -8.35 9.90
CA LYS A 694 1.15 -7.43 10.93
C LYS A 694 -0.16 -7.95 11.52
N LEU A 695 -1.00 -8.49 10.63
CA LEU A 695 -2.25 -9.06 11.15
C LEU A 695 -1.98 -10.22 12.12
N MET A 696 -1.03 -11.11 11.74
CA MET A 696 -0.69 -12.22 12.65
C MET A 696 -0.15 -11.69 13.97
N GLY A 697 0.70 -10.59 13.88
CA GLY A 697 1.21 -9.97 15.12
C GLY A 697 0.08 -9.44 16.00
N GLU A 698 -0.91 -8.86 15.42
CA GLU A 698 -2.05 -8.33 16.20
C GLU A 698 -2.80 -9.46 16.90
N ARG A 699 -3.00 -10.50 16.20
CA ARG A 699 -3.73 -11.61 16.81
C ARG A 699 -2.94 -12.22 17.99
N ILE A 700 -1.63 -12.36 17.75
CA ILE A 700 -0.82 -12.94 18.83
C ILE A 700 -0.84 -12.03 20.05
N ALA A 701 -0.89 -10.76 19.84
CA ALA A 701 -0.87 -9.79 20.95
C ALA A 701 -2.15 -9.89 21.79
N LEU A 702 -3.23 -10.43 21.22
CA LEU A 702 -4.50 -10.53 21.98
C LEU A 702 -4.50 -11.76 22.90
N SER A 703 -3.42 -12.57 22.78
CA SER A 703 -3.33 -13.76 23.66
C SER A 703 -1.97 -13.80 24.35
N PRO A 704 -1.77 -12.92 25.36
CA PRO A 704 -0.43 -12.78 25.96
C PRO A 704 -0.04 -14.01 26.77
N ALA A 705 -1.07 -14.83 27.18
CA ALA A 705 -0.74 -16.02 28.00
C ALA A 705 -0.28 -17.18 27.11
N GLN A 706 -0.44 -17.11 25.81
CA GLN A 706 0.01 -18.17 24.88
C GLN A 706 1.32 -17.76 24.20
N GLN A 707 2.11 -18.80 23.93
CA GLN A 707 3.44 -18.49 23.32
C GLN A 707 3.47 -18.96 21.86
N VAL A 708 3.85 -17.97 21.05
CA VAL A 708 4.04 -18.31 19.62
C VAL A 708 5.52 -18.09 19.26
N PHE A 709 6.11 -19.23 18.78
CA PHE A 709 7.55 -19.16 18.49
C PHE A 709 7.75 -19.06 16.97
N ASN A 710 8.46 -17.94 16.64
CA ASN A 710 8.88 -17.78 15.22
C ASN A 710 10.25 -18.42 14.98
N CYS A 711 10.20 -19.54 14.16
CA CYS A 711 11.45 -20.30 13.96
C CYS A 711 12.02 -20.04 12.56
N ASN A 712 11.53 -18.96 12.02
CA ASN A 712 11.83 -18.82 10.59
C ASN A 712 12.92 -17.76 10.37
N ASP A 713 13.76 -18.09 9.32
CA ASP A 713 14.74 -17.08 8.87
C ASP A 713 14.09 -16.08 7.92
N GLY A 714 13.12 -15.34 8.44
CA GLY A 714 12.36 -14.34 7.68
C GLY A 714 12.01 -13.13 8.57
N ALA A 715 10.87 -12.50 8.20
CA ALA A 715 10.51 -11.25 8.91
C ALA A 715 10.14 -11.52 10.37
N ALA A 716 10.54 -10.47 11.16
CA ALA A 716 10.09 -10.55 12.57
C ALA A 716 8.59 -10.26 12.64
N ILE A 717 7.95 -11.14 13.49
CA ILE A 717 6.49 -10.93 13.68
C ILE A 717 6.29 -10.38 15.11
N THR A 718 5.56 -9.25 15.17
CA THR A 718 5.38 -8.59 16.48
C THR A 718 4.66 -9.53 17.45
N SER A 719 5.15 -9.64 18.77
CA SER A 719 4.55 -10.38 19.90
C SER A 719 4.82 -11.88 19.77
N SER A 720 5.58 -12.24 18.67
CA SER A 720 6.06 -13.63 18.67
C SER A 720 7.48 -13.72 19.25
N ILE A 721 7.92 -15.05 19.57
CA ILE A 721 9.25 -15.25 20.21
C ILE A 721 10.17 -15.96 19.22
N PRO A 722 11.30 -15.21 18.87
CA PRO A 722 12.25 -15.91 17.97
C PRO A 722 12.86 -17.14 18.65
N LEU A 723 12.80 -18.27 17.90
CA LEU A 723 13.40 -19.50 18.43
C LEU A 723 13.98 -20.34 17.30
N ARG A 724 15.25 -20.70 17.48
CA ARG A 724 15.88 -21.55 16.45
C ARG A 724 15.51 -23.03 16.70
N ILE A 725 15.42 -23.79 15.57
CA ILE A 725 14.82 -25.14 15.60
C ILE A 725 15.66 -26.07 16.49
N PRO A 726 16.95 -25.93 16.50
CA PRO A 726 17.72 -26.86 17.35
C PRO A 726 17.41 -26.65 18.84
N ASN A 727 16.70 -25.59 19.13
CA ASN A 727 16.49 -25.31 20.57
C ASN A 727 15.07 -25.74 20.98
N ILE A 728 14.40 -26.40 20.09
CA ILE A 728 13.04 -26.84 20.47
C ILE A 728 13.15 -28.17 21.24
N THR A 729 12.54 -28.16 22.45
CA THR A 729 12.56 -29.43 23.22
C THR A 729 11.17 -30.07 23.18
N CYS A 730 11.14 -31.22 22.27
CA CYS A 730 9.80 -31.86 22.21
C CYS A 730 9.79 -33.10 23.11
N THR A 731 9.47 -33.01 24.48
CA THR A 731 9.43 -34.23 25.34
C THR A 731 8.17 -35.04 25.03
N LEU A 732 8.15 -36.42 25.30
CA LEU A 732 7.00 -37.32 25.10
C LEU A 732 5.67 -36.57 25.19
N SER A 733 5.18 -36.18 24.00
CA SER A 733 4.01 -35.31 23.82
C SER A 733 2.72 -36.16 23.81
N THR A 734 1.63 -35.76 24.66
CA THR A 734 0.25 -36.30 24.65
C THR A 734 -0.45 -35.97 23.32
N THR A 735 0.27 -36.25 22.14
CA THR A 735 -0.26 -35.84 20.83
C THR A 735 -1.55 -36.61 20.53
N ASN A 736 -1.59 -37.88 20.96
CA ASN A 736 -2.84 -38.63 20.68
C ASN A 736 -4.00 -38.08 21.51
N ALA A 737 -3.69 -37.79 22.81
CA ALA A 737 -4.76 -37.20 23.65
C ALA A 737 -5.25 -35.87 23.08
N PHE A 738 -4.30 -35.08 22.53
CA PHE A 738 -4.74 -33.79 21.95
C PHE A 738 -5.64 -34.02 20.74
N LYS A 739 -5.20 -35.00 19.87
CA LYS A 739 -5.98 -35.22 18.63
C LYS A 739 -7.42 -35.62 18.96
N GLN A 740 -7.55 -36.46 19.99
CA GLN A 740 -8.91 -36.87 20.38
C GLN A 740 -9.70 -35.70 20.98
N ASP A 741 -9.01 -34.96 21.82
CA ASP A 741 -9.66 -33.77 22.41
C ASP A 741 -10.03 -32.74 21.33
N PHE A 742 -9.13 -32.54 20.37
CA PHE A 742 -9.34 -31.52 19.34
C PHE A 742 -10.56 -31.89 18.49
N LEU A 743 -10.78 -33.15 18.17
CA LEU A 743 -11.90 -33.54 17.29
C LEU A 743 -13.24 -33.37 18.01
N THR A 744 -13.19 -33.37 19.39
CA THR A 744 -14.47 -33.20 20.13
C THR A 744 -14.97 -31.77 20.02
N LEU A 745 -14.09 -30.90 19.54
CA LEU A 745 -14.54 -29.49 19.42
C LEU A 745 -15.43 -29.33 18.18
N PHE A 746 -15.42 -30.37 17.37
CA PHE A 746 -16.19 -30.26 16.11
C PHE A 746 -17.47 -31.10 16.22
N VAL A 747 -18.57 -30.39 15.75
CA VAL A 747 -19.85 -31.11 15.90
C VAL A 747 -20.58 -31.07 14.55
N GLU A 748 -21.38 -32.15 14.37
CA GLU A 748 -22.24 -32.14 13.17
C GLU A 748 -23.35 -31.09 13.31
N ALA A 749 -23.53 -30.38 12.14
CA ALA A 749 -24.50 -29.27 12.20
C ALA A 749 -25.93 -29.83 12.25
N ASN A 750 -26.61 -29.62 13.47
CA ASN A 750 -28.07 -29.87 13.49
C ASN A 750 -28.84 -28.54 13.44
N LEU A 751 -29.40 -28.37 12.23
CA LEU A 751 -30.03 -27.04 12.06
C LEU A 751 -31.48 -27.07 12.55
N THR A 752 -31.82 -25.83 13.18
CA THR A 752 -33.24 -25.70 13.57
C THR A 752 -34.12 -25.67 12.33
N ILE A 753 -33.60 -25.10 11.19
CA ILE A 753 -34.33 -25.07 9.91
C ILE A 753 -33.61 -25.99 8.91
N LYS A 754 -34.55 -26.71 8.11
CA LYS A 754 -33.96 -27.65 7.13
C LYS A 754 -33.31 -26.90 5.96
N PHE A 755 -32.24 -27.56 5.45
CA PHE A 755 -31.47 -26.99 4.34
C PHE A 755 -32.38 -26.59 3.18
N GLU A 756 -33.34 -27.39 2.82
CA GLU A 756 -34.22 -27.09 1.65
C GLU A 756 -35.05 -25.83 1.91
N GLU A 757 -35.43 -25.70 3.13
CA GLU A 757 -36.22 -24.49 3.47
C GLU A 757 -35.34 -23.22 3.44
N LEU A 758 -34.14 -23.28 3.90
CA LEU A 758 -33.22 -22.12 3.89
C LEU A 758 -32.87 -21.71 2.44
N THR A 759 -32.70 -22.77 1.63
CA THR A 759 -32.36 -22.48 0.21
C THR A 759 -33.55 -21.80 -0.48
N GLN A 760 -34.70 -22.34 -0.18
CA GLN A 760 -35.88 -21.75 -0.83
C GLN A 760 -36.09 -20.30 -0.36
N GLN A 761 -36.00 -20.04 0.90
CA GLN A 761 -36.14 -18.66 1.41
C GLN A 761 -35.09 -17.73 0.79
N PHE A 762 -33.90 -18.26 0.74
CA PHE A 762 -32.81 -17.46 0.13
C PHE A 762 -33.18 -17.09 -1.32
N LYS A 763 -33.66 -18.01 -2.09
CA LYS A 763 -34.00 -17.75 -3.51
C LYS A 763 -35.15 -16.76 -3.62
N GLU A 764 -36.20 -16.98 -2.79
CA GLU A 764 -37.40 -16.13 -2.92
C GLU A 764 -37.10 -14.68 -2.54
N LYS A 765 -36.39 -14.52 -1.45
CA LYS A 765 -36.09 -13.13 -1.02
C LYS A 765 -35.13 -12.44 -1.99
N GLY A 766 -34.09 -13.21 -2.40
CA GLY A 766 -33.17 -12.63 -3.40
C GLY A 766 -33.90 -12.23 -4.68
N GLN A 767 -34.83 -13.14 -5.17
CA GLN A 767 -35.56 -12.83 -6.43
C GLN A 767 -36.47 -11.62 -6.25
N TYR A 768 -37.12 -11.68 -5.11
CA TYR A 768 -37.98 -10.53 -4.83
C TYR A 768 -37.18 -9.22 -4.84
N CYS A 769 -36.07 -9.19 -4.16
CA CYS A 769 -35.25 -7.96 -4.10
C CYS A 769 -34.81 -7.52 -5.50
N VAL A 770 -34.28 -8.49 -6.34
CA VAL A 770 -33.75 -8.06 -7.67
C VAL A 770 -34.92 -7.60 -8.54
N LYS A 771 -36.12 -8.19 -8.35
CA LYS A 771 -37.28 -7.72 -9.13
C LYS A 771 -37.65 -6.29 -8.73
N GLN A 772 -37.52 -6.02 -7.44
CA GLN A 772 -37.78 -4.62 -7.01
C GLN A 772 -36.74 -3.66 -7.61
N LEU A 773 -35.48 -4.14 -7.60
CA LEU A 773 -34.45 -3.26 -8.19
C LEU A 773 -34.72 -3.05 -9.69
N LEU A 774 -35.16 -4.12 -10.40
CA LEU A 774 -35.44 -3.99 -11.84
C LEU A 774 -36.65 -3.09 -12.07
N SER A 775 -37.69 -3.30 -11.24
CA SER A 775 -38.88 -2.43 -11.37
C SER A 775 -38.53 -0.96 -11.14
N CYS A 776 -37.71 -0.71 -10.03
CA CYS A 776 -37.26 0.67 -9.77
C CYS A 776 -36.50 1.23 -10.98
N LEU A 777 -35.67 0.43 -11.59
CA LEU A 777 -34.90 0.91 -12.75
C LEU A 777 -35.83 1.20 -13.93
N ASP A 778 -36.82 0.32 -14.21
CA ASP A 778 -37.69 0.48 -15.40
C ASP A 778 -38.61 1.69 -15.25
N GLU A 779 -39.10 1.92 -14.04
CA GLU A 779 -40.01 3.07 -13.81
C GLU A 779 -39.27 4.40 -13.95
N ASN A 780 -37.89 4.30 -13.76
CA ASN A 780 -37.16 5.60 -13.73
C ASN A 780 -36.06 5.61 -14.80
N ILE A 781 -36.24 4.82 -15.91
CA ILE A 781 -35.15 4.56 -16.89
C ILE A 781 -34.75 5.88 -17.55
N ASN A 782 -35.66 6.90 -17.48
CA ASN A 782 -35.31 8.17 -18.15
C ASN A 782 -34.71 9.16 -17.14
N ALA A 783 -34.67 8.82 -15.83
CA ALA A 783 -34.00 9.67 -14.83
C ALA A 783 -32.48 9.47 -14.86
N ALA A 784 -31.78 10.43 -14.16
CA ALA A 784 -30.32 10.26 -14.04
C ALA A 784 -29.97 8.98 -13.27
N PRO A 785 -28.99 8.15 -13.80
CA PRO A 785 -28.60 6.88 -13.17
C PRO A 785 -28.31 7.06 -11.67
N ILE A 786 -27.72 8.14 -11.31
CA ILE A 786 -27.40 8.31 -9.87
C ILE A 786 -28.70 8.40 -9.06
N TYR A 787 -29.73 9.02 -9.57
CA TYR A 787 -31.03 9.04 -8.87
C TYR A 787 -31.58 7.60 -8.71
N ILE A 788 -31.51 6.81 -9.74
CA ILE A 788 -31.97 5.40 -9.68
C ILE A 788 -31.16 4.63 -8.64
N ALA A 789 -29.81 4.83 -8.72
CA ALA A 789 -28.95 4.13 -7.74
C ALA A 789 -29.36 4.47 -6.30
N SER A 790 -29.72 5.78 -6.07
CA SER A 790 -30.13 6.18 -4.71
C SER A 790 -31.43 5.48 -4.29
N LEU A 791 -32.39 5.41 -5.17
CA LEU A 791 -33.65 4.70 -4.85
C LEU A 791 -33.38 3.20 -4.60
N GLN A 792 -32.56 2.60 -5.46
CA GLN A 792 -32.24 1.17 -5.27
C GLN A 792 -31.48 0.93 -3.96
N ARG A 793 -30.69 1.88 -3.59
CA ARG A 793 -30.03 1.76 -2.27
C ARG A 793 -31.06 1.73 -1.13
N GLN A 794 -32.06 2.58 -1.22
CA GLN A 794 -33.09 2.57 -0.17
C GLN A 794 -33.81 1.20 -0.12
N ILE A 795 -34.02 0.68 -1.28
CA ILE A 795 -34.66 -0.67 -1.32
C ILE A 795 -33.74 -1.69 -0.64
N LEU A 796 -32.47 -1.64 -1.08
CA LEU A 796 -31.53 -2.64 -0.52
C LEU A 796 -31.36 -2.46 0.99
N ASN A 797 -31.24 -1.17 1.51
CA ASN A 797 -31.05 -0.93 2.96
C ASN A 797 -32.26 -1.42 3.76
N SER A 798 -33.46 -1.40 3.13
CA SER A 798 -34.64 -1.89 3.85
C SER A 798 -34.54 -3.39 4.14
N THR A 799 -33.54 -4.02 3.51
CA THR A 799 -33.44 -5.48 3.75
C THR A 799 -32.46 -5.77 4.89
N ILE A 800 -31.76 -4.76 5.48
CA ILE A 800 -30.69 -4.96 6.49
C ILE A 800 -31.32 -5.45 7.79
N ALA A 801 -32.62 -4.97 8.03
CA ALA A 801 -33.23 -5.24 9.35
C ALA A 801 -33.67 -6.70 9.45
N SER A 802 -33.68 -7.35 8.28
CA SER A 802 -34.16 -8.75 8.35
C SER A 802 -32.98 -9.72 8.44
N LYS A 803 -32.90 -10.48 9.51
CA LYS A 803 -31.77 -11.40 9.78
C LYS A 803 -31.77 -12.58 8.79
N LEU A 804 -32.94 -12.82 8.03
CA LEU A 804 -32.97 -13.98 7.11
C LEU A 804 -32.95 -13.49 5.66
N ASP A 805 -32.82 -12.20 5.53
CA ASP A 805 -32.74 -11.68 4.15
C ASP A 805 -31.30 -11.28 3.82
N HIS A 806 -30.67 -12.11 2.77
CA HIS A 806 -29.24 -11.87 2.45
C HIS A 806 -29.13 -10.98 1.21
N SER A 807 -30.19 -10.34 0.96
CA SER A 807 -30.20 -9.52 -0.28
C SER A 807 -29.18 -8.38 -0.19
N TYR A 808 -29.06 -7.82 1.01
CA TYR A 808 -28.05 -6.74 1.13
C TYR A 808 -26.65 -7.25 0.81
N THR A 809 -26.36 -8.38 1.46
CA THR A 809 -25.01 -8.96 1.26
C THR A 809 -24.81 -9.34 -0.21
N LEU A 810 -25.86 -9.72 -0.88
CA LEU A 810 -25.73 -10.22 -2.26
C LEU A 810 -25.52 -9.06 -3.25
N PHE A 811 -26.15 -7.94 -2.94
CA PHE A 811 -26.21 -6.98 -4.05
C PHE A 811 -25.45 -5.71 -3.68
N ASP A 812 -25.01 -5.55 -2.44
CA ASP A 812 -24.39 -4.29 -1.99
C ASP A 812 -23.18 -3.93 -2.85
N GLY A 813 -22.37 -4.95 -3.02
CA GLY A 813 -21.14 -4.66 -3.79
C GLY A 813 -21.46 -4.19 -5.22
N SER A 814 -22.37 -4.96 -5.92
CA SER A 814 -22.71 -4.61 -7.33
C SER A 814 -23.39 -3.23 -7.40
N LEU A 815 -24.35 -2.94 -6.49
CA LEU A 815 -25.03 -1.64 -6.50
C LEU A 815 -24.07 -0.49 -6.20
N ARG A 816 -23.15 -0.73 -5.46
CA ARG A 816 -22.17 0.34 -5.15
C ARG A 816 -21.34 0.68 -6.39
N TYR A 817 -20.92 -0.44 -6.97
CA TYR A 817 -20.21 -0.15 -8.24
C TYR A 817 -21.07 0.72 -9.16
N PHE A 818 -22.33 0.35 -9.27
CA PHE A 818 -23.23 1.14 -10.13
C PHE A 818 -23.39 2.57 -9.60
N GLU A 819 -23.49 2.81 -8.34
CA GLU A 819 -23.58 4.16 -7.72
C GLU A 819 -22.34 5.01 -8.05
N MET A 820 -21.26 4.31 -7.88
CA MET A 820 -20.00 5.06 -8.12
C MET A 820 -19.92 5.51 -9.59
N VAL A 821 -20.20 4.61 -10.48
CA VAL A 821 -20.11 4.96 -11.92
C VAL A 821 -21.18 6.01 -12.26
N SER A 822 -22.37 5.84 -11.69
CA SER A 822 -23.46 6.82 -11.95
C SER A 822 -23.08 8.22 -11.43
N SER A 823 -22.51 8.24 -10.25
CA SER A 823 -22.07 9.55 -9.70
C SER A 823 -21.09 10.24 -10.65
N ARG A 824 -20.29 9.51 -11.25
CA ARG A 824 -19.34 10.12 -12.19
C ARG A 824 -20.07 10.62 -13.46
N PHE A 825 -20.81 9.78 -13.98
CA PHE A 825 -21.52 10.21 -15.20
C PHE A 825 -22.32 11.48 -14.93
N TYR A 826 -22.93 11.52 -13.79
CA TYR A 826 -23.66 12.75 -13.43
C TYR A 826 -22.73 13.96 -13.38
N ARG A 827 -21.53 13.87 -12.94
CA ARG A 827 -20.61 15.02 -12.83
C ARG A 827 -20.05 15.43 -14.20
N CYS A 828 -20.03 14.40 -14.94
CA CYS A 828 -19.46 14.75 -16.27
C CYS A 828 -20.58 15.14 -17.24
N GLN A 829 -21.72 15.23 -16.66
CA GLN A 829 -22.90 15.59 -17.49
C GLN A 829 -23.00 14.71 -18.72
N ALA A 830 -22.90 13.45 -18.45
CA ALA A 830 -22.98 12.49 -19.57
C ALA A 830 -24.30 12.70 -20.34
N GLU A 831 -24.17 12.52 -21.70
CA GLU A 831 -25.36 12.69 -22.56
C GLU A 831 -26.45 11.66 -22.23
N THR A 832 -27.63 12.03 -22.56
CA THR A 832 -28.79 11.18 -22.24
C THR A 832 -28.59 9.76 -22.80
N GLN A 833 -28.02 9.63 -23.99
CA GLN A 833 -27.84 8.29 -24.59
C GLN A 833 -26.84 7.46 -23.78
N THR A 834 -25.80 8.13 -23.35
CA THR A 834 -24.79 7.42 -22.53
C THR A 834 -25.39 6.97 -21.19
N ASN A 835 -26.20 7.87 -20.60
CA ASN A 835 -26.87 7.48 -19.34
C ASN A 835 -27.83 6.30 -19.56
N LEU A 836 -28.50 6.35 -20.67
CA LEU A 836 -29.43 5.22 -20.96
C LEU A 836 -28.65 3.92 -21.18
N ALA A 837 -27.53 3.97 -21.89
CA ALA A 837 -26.71 2.76 -22.09
C ALA A 837 -26.24 2.18 -20.75
N LEU A 838 -25.79 3.11 -19.85
CA LEU A 838 -25.34 2.61 -18.53
C LEU A 838 -26.49 1.87 -17.82
N CYS A 839 -27.69 2.44 -17.85
CA CYS A 839 -28.84 1.79 -17.19
C CYS A 839 -29.17 0.46 -17.86
N GLN A 840 -28.97 0.39 -19.21
CA GLN A 840 -29.26 -0.89 -19.90
C GLN A 840 -28.23 -1.96 -19.49
N PHE A 841 -26.94 -1.58 -19.42
CA PHE A 841 -25.95 -2.56 -18.93
C PHE A 841 -26.29 -3.04 -17.52
N TRP A 842 -26.67 -2.07 -16.68
CA TRP A 842 -27.05 -2.46 -15.30
C TRP A 842 -28.29 -3.36 -15.31
N ARG A 843 -29.26 -3.04 -16.13
CA ARG A 843 -30.46 -3.90 -16.26
C ARG A 843 -30.07 -5.34 -16.64
N THR A 844 -29.23 -5.47 -17.71
CA THR A 844 -28.78 -6.80 -18.13
C THR A 844 -28.10 -7.56 -16.99
N TYR A 845 -27.32 -6.85 -16.27
CA TYR A 845 -26.65 -7.50 -15.12
C TYR A 845 -27.68 -7.98 -14.09
N LEU A 846 -28.69 -7.13 -13.72
CA LEU A 846 -29.70 -7.54 -12.71
C LEU A 846 -30.52 -8.72 -13.24
N GLN A 847 -30.80 -8.74 -14.57
CA GLN A 847 -31.52 -9.90 -15.14
C GLN A 847 -30.70 -11.19 -14.99
N HIS A 848 -29.43 -11.04 -15.23
CA HIS A 848 -28.57 -12.21 -15.00
C HIS A 848 -28.66 -12.68 -13.53
N CYS A 849 -28.57 -11.67 -12.64
CA CYS A 849 -28.66 -12.06 -11.22
C CYS A 849 -29.99 -12.78 -10.94
N LEU A 850 -31.04 -12.29 -11.49
CA LEU A 850 -32.36 -12.93 -11.29
C LEU A 850 -32.35 -14.35 -11.85
N PHE A 851 -31.81 -14.52 -13.03
CA PHE A 851 -31.71 -15.86 -13.62
C PHE A 851 -30.92 -16.81 -12.72
N ARG A 852 -29.79 -16.33 -12.21
CA ARG A 852 -28.96 -17.22 -11.35
C ARG A 852 -29.74 -17.64 -10.10
N LEU A 853 -30.51 -16.74 -9.57
CA LEU A 853 -31.25 -17.06 -8.33
C LEU A 853 -32.40 -18.02 -8.65
N SER A 854 -32.73 -18.18 -9.96
CA SER A 854 -33.80 -19.13 -10.32
C SER A 854 -33.25 -20.55 -10.49
N LEU A 855 -31.91 -20.62 -10.71
CA LEU A 855 -31.32 -21.96 -10.86
C LEU A 855 -31.16 -22.65 -9.50
#